data_AF-A0A6P8IPI5-F1
#
_entry.id   AF-A0A6P8IPI5-F1
#
_cell.length_a   1.000
_cell.length_b   1.000
_cell.length_c   1.000
_cell.angle_alpha   90.00
_cell.angle_beta   90.00
_cell.angle_gamma   90.00
#
_symmetry.space_group_name_H-M   'P 1'
#
loop_
_entity.id
_entity.type
_entity.pdbx_description
1 polymer ?
#
loop_
_entity_poly.entity_id
_entity_poly.type
_entity_poly.pdbx_seq_one_letter_code
_entity_poly.pdbx_strand_id
1 'polypeptide(L)'
;MSSTVDDPQLDNEEEKETNPQVNGDLCRTNDGIDTENCTDLPQVVSEETQAVLDEVQNDKTLISQTNGLKNENQDVQLVLTEYEHVKDELMKLQAEYQSSIQRERNLCEKLQNFHTEEDNKVSKLSKVNEDLREQLNNVLEELNGKKGELKNVNSTLDSTQKERDKLSTELAKLHIERLEERDGLKEKVKSLDEVNNKLEDELETVKGKMQAHDSAAKRAINAIQKEMALRVDQVTKMYEDALKDKENAVLKMTQLEEDKKKIFVEKELLAGKFIDNNKENEKLRQKIKDTTGDLAKAQASLEEKEKEVLPLQKELTKLKEEINSQAVKVKWAQNRLKNELEAHKETKTKLSQTTQKLKEAREEGEMIRSNCQALIKKYQESEEMKSSSLDQKLKEKEDELKKNEQEIADQDEIYRVKVQELVNLRNEQRIYVEEIKDLKAKVILLEEKITLYAVKIAEHEKNELAQKSEIQTLKKELQEVNEFKTKYESEVQTVAKLTEEKERQQKYIHDLESDISGGTSNQSELLEFTEKLTAKNAQLQSEVTSIQTMCESVQKEKNNLEEHLEEIKKQKSTLESQYKEEITSLQKNLEQLTIIVQEKSKAVEQLSLSLEDAKDELQVTRRKNNASIKDLTRQLQQSRKLVDKLESNHHGSKESLDDDSKSSSTSSLDKLSANGSSPVVVNNPAMSACVTDSGMPPNHDAVQIVQPINPPMRTGTEIEPSKKLLVDKICRLQKIHAKKNEKLEFMEEHINALVDEIQKKTRIIQYYTLREESGALAPPMSDLNKARLSRHGGIMASLYSSKPLDSDMTMELSLQINKKLQAVLEDTILKNITLKENLDTLGDEISRLNEELTAYKRRR
;
A
#
# COMPACT_ATOMS: atom_id res chain seq x y z
N MET A 1 -19.13 -29.53 -50.98
CA MET A 1 -19.66 -30.74 -51.65
C MET A 1 -20.69 -31.38 -50.74
N SER A 2 -21.70 -32.03 -51.31
CA SER A 2 -22.51 -33.12 -50.73
C SER A 2 -23.09 -32.99 -49.31
N SER A 3 -24.25 -32.33 -49.22
CA SER A 3 -25.57 -32.95 -48.93
C SER A 3 -25.75 -34.11 -47.92
N THR A 4 -26.90 -34.06 -47.23
CA THR A 4 -27.86 -35.18 -46.90
C THR A 4 -27.43 -36.30 -45.93
N VAL A 5 -28.30 -36.89 -45.09
CA VAL A 5 -29.66 -36.53 -44.55
C VAL A 5 -29.97 -37.50 -43.39
N ASP A 6 -30.85 -37.13 -42.44
CA ASP A 6 -31.98 -37.95 -41.93
C ASP A 6 -32.72 -37.28 -40.75
N ASP A 7 -33.98 -37.69 -40.56
CA ASP A 7 -35.09 -37.09 -39.76
C ASP A 7 -35.86 -38.28 -39.08
N PRO A 8 -37.06 -38.18 -38.43
CA PRO A 8 -37.95 -37.03 -38.19
C PRO A 8 -38.50 -36.91 -36.73
N GLN A 9 -39.50 -36.04 -36.57
CA GLN A 9 -40.29 -35.69 -35.37
C GLN A 9 -41.37 -36.73 -34.97
N LEU A 10 -42.17 -36.41 -33.92
CA LEU A 10 -43.61 -36.72 -33.62
C LEU A 10 -43.82 -36.94 -32.08
N ASP A 11 -44.93 -36.59 -31.41
CA ASP A 11 -45.95 -35.54 -31.66
C ASP A 11 -46.88 -35.34 -30.42
N ASN A 12 -47.59 -34.19 -30.39
CA ASN A 12 -48.86 -33.87 -29.70
C ASN A 12 -49.05 -33.95 -28.16
N GLU A 13 -49.61 -32.85 -27.64
CA GLU A 13 -50.49 -32.79 -26.46
C GLU A 13 -51.95 -33.06 -26.87
N GLU A 14 -52.84 -33.50 -25.97
CA GLU A 14 -54.18 -32.89 -25.73
C GLU A 14 -55.06 -33.63 -24.67
N GLU A 15 -55.90 -32.82 -24.02
CA GLU A 15 -57.13 -33.03 -23.23
C GLU A 15 -57.64 -34.42 -22.77
N LYS A 16 -58.22 -34.41 -21.54
CA LYS A 16 -59.66 -34.76 -21.38
C LYS A 16 -60.32 -34.31 -20.06
N GLU A 17 -61.56 -33.83 -20.17
CA GLU A 17 -62.51 -33.74 -19.05
C GLU A 17 -63.02 -35.13 -18.62
N THR A 18 -63.58 -35.23 -17.40
CA THR A 18 -64.77 -36.06 -17.18
C THR A 18 -65.52 -35.68 -15.89
N ASN A 19 -66.85 -35.68 -15.97
CA ASN A 19 -67.79 -35.56 -14.84
C ASN A 19 -68.60 -36.87 -14.77
N PRO A 20 -69.12 -37.31 -13.60
CA PRO A 20 -70.49 -37.82 -13.62
C PRO A 20 -71.35 -37.53 -12.38
N GLN A 21 -72.64 -37.85 -12.54
CA GLN A 21 -73.79 -37.44 -11.73
C GLN A 21 -74.19 -38.40 -10.58
N VAL A 22 -74.81 -37.83 -9.54
CA VAL A 22 -76.11 -38.21 -8.90
C VAL A 22 -76.40 -39.67 -8.53
N ASN A 23 -76.64 -39.92 -7.22
CA ASN A 23 -77.77 -40.65 -6.58
C ASN A 23 -77.46 -40.79 -5.07
N GLY A 24 -78.41 -40.90 -4.12
CA GLY A 24 -79.88 -40.83 -4.18
C GLY A 24 -80.50 -41.15 -2.80
N ASP A 25 -81.81 -40.88 -2.64
CA ASP A 25 -82.75 -41.43 -1.64
C ASP A 25 -82.56 -41.12 -0.11
N LEU A 26 -83.53 -40.53 0.62
CA LEU A 26 -84.90 -40.93 1.03
C LEU A 26 -84.94 -41.90 2.26
N CYS A 27 -85.88 -41.85 3.21
CA CYS A 27 -86.80 -40.77 3.65
C CYS A 27 -87.57 -41.14 4.95
N ARG A 28 -88.10 -40.11 5.65
CA ARG A 28 -89.42 -40.06 6.34
C ARG A 28 -89.82 -41.00 7.51
N THR A 29 -90.51 -40.37 8.47
CA THR A 29 -91.71 -40.84 9.24
C THR A 29 -91.50 -41.96 10.29
N ASN A 30 -92.38 -42.12 11.29
CA ASN A 30 -93.74 -41.57 11.47
C ASN A 30 -94.13 -41.27 12.94
N ASP A 31 -95.43 -41.00 13.13
CA ASP A 31 -96.23 -41.02 14.37
C ASP A 31 -96.42 -39.68 15.10
N GLY A 32 -97.62 -39.37 15.61
CA GLY A 32 -98.89 -40.11 15.51
C GLY A 32 -99.94 -39.55 16.47
N ILE A 33 -101.09 -39.14 15.96
CA ILE A 33 -102.24 -38.66 16.76
C ILE A 33 -103.19 -39.83 17.00
N ASP A 34 -103.81 -39.89 18.18
CA ASP A 34 -105.13 -40.50 18.51
C ASP A 34 -105.33 -40.45 20.05
N THR A 35 -106.53 -40.42 20.67
CA THR A 35 -107.93 -40.29 20.20
C THR A 35 -108.85 -39.85 21.37
N GLU A 36 -109.96 -39.13 21.06
CA GLU A 36 -111.36 -39.32 21.58
C GLU A 36 -111.71 -39.29 23.10
N ASN A 37 -112.96 -39.05 23.57
CA ASN A 37 -114.19 -38.43 23.02
C ASN A 37 -115.19 -38.05 24.15
N CYS A 38 -116.26 -37.30 23.79
CA CYS A 38 -117.62 -37.29 24.41
C CYS A 38 -117.82 -36.76 25.88
N THR A 39 -118.93 -36.10 26.27
CA THR A 39 -120.09 -35.51 25.54
C THR A 39 -120.84 -34.45 26.39
N ASP A 40 -121.82 -33.76 25.76
CA ASP A 40 -123.07 -33.16 26.32
C ASP A 40 -123.05 -31.95 27.30
N LEU A 41 -123.26 -30.75 26.73
CA LEU A 41 -124.52 -29.96 26.71
C LEU A 41 -125.65 -30.30 27.74
N PRO A 42 -126.59 -29.36 28.06
CA PRO A 42 -126.55 -27.88 28.09
C PRO A 42 -127.33 -27.30 29.32
N GLN A 43 -128.13 -26.24 29.11
CA GLN A 43 -129.10 -25.55 30.02
C GLN A 43 -128.52 -24.67 31.15
N VAL A 44 -128.99 -23.45 31.45
CA VAL A 44 -130.19 -22.62 31.11
C VAL A 44 -131.42 -22.78 32.03
N VAL A 45 -131.56 -21.77 32.91
CA VAL A 45 -132.81 -21.17 33.49
C VAL A 45 -133.43 -21.77 34.78
N SER A 46 -133.97 -20.81 35.58
CA SER A 46 -134.91 -20.87 36.72
C SER A 46 -134.55 -21.62 38.01
N GLU A 47 -134.56 -20.84 39.09
CA GLU A 47 -135.40 -21.00 40.29
C GLU A 47 -136.25 -22.29 40.41
N GLU A 48 -136.26 -22.91 41.60
CA GLU A 48 -137.41 -22.80 42.53
C GLU A 48 -137.11 -23.38 43.94
N THR A 49 -138.07 -23.25 44.87
CA THR A 49 -137.91 -23.48 46.31
C THR A 49 -138.60 -24.76 46.85
N GLN A 50 -137.98 -25.40 47.85
CA GLN A 50 -138.67 -26.12 48.94
C GLN A 50 -137.91 -25.77 50.25
N ALA A 51 -138.55 -25.35 51.36
CA ALA A 51 -139.47 -26.08 52.26
C ALA A 51 -138.79 -27.28 52.95
N VAL A 52 -138.96 -27.57 54.25
CA VAL A 52 -140.09 -27.33 55.19
C VAL A 52 -139.57 -27.02 56.61
N LEU A 53 -140.34 -26.25 57.41
CA LEU A 53 -140.50 -26.21 58.88
C LEU A 53 -141.15 -24.83 59.23
N ASP A 54 -142.14 -24.68 60.11
CA ASP A 54 -142.87 -25.65 60.94
C ASP A 54 -144.32 -25.17 61.20
N GLU A 55 -145.20 -26.01 61.75
CA GLU A 55 -146.66 -25.73 61.84
C GLU A 55 -147.20 -25.36 63.24
N VAL A 56 -148.32 -24.61 63.26
CA VAL A 56 -149.37 -24.55 64.32
C VAL A 56 -148.97 -24.25 65.78
N GLN A 57 -149.27 -23.01 66.22
CA GLN A 57 -149.82 -22.60 67.56
C GLN A 57 -149.73 -21.06 67.74
N ASN A 58 -150.61 -20.34 68.47
CA ASN A 58 -152.01 -20.55 68.86
C ASN A 58 -152.62 -19.21 69.36
N ASP A 59 -153.92 -19.21 69.65
CA ASP A 59 -154.59 -18.38 70.70
C ASP A 59 -154.77 -16.84 70.53
N LYS A 60 -156.05 -16.41 70.65
CA LYS A 60 -156.55 -15.20 71.37
C LYS A 60 -156.25 -13.80 70.75
N THR A 61 -157.11 -12.77 70.84
CA THR A 61 -158.25 -12.49 71.76
C THR A 61 -159.19 -11.36 71.24
N LEU A 62 -160.34 -11.13 71.93
CA LEU A 62 -161.14 -9.87 72.00
C LEU A 62 -161.94 -9.40 70.73
N ILE A 63 -163.07 -8.66 70.80
CA ILE A 63 -164.10 -8.47 71.86
C ILE A 63 -165.46 -7.95 71.30
N SER A 64 -166.58 -8.18 72.01
CA SER A 64 -167.85 -7.42 71.87
C SER A 64 -168.69 -7.34 73.18
N GLN A 65 -169.94 -7.86 73.26
CA GLN A 65 -170.98 -7.53 74.28
C GLN A 65 -171.56 -8.76 75.07
N THR A 66 -172.43 -8.53 76.10
CA THR A 66 -173.51 -9.42 76.70
C THR A 66 -173.21 -10.48 77.81
N ASN A 67 -174.25 -11.04 78.51
CA ASN A 67 -174.54 -12.51 78.74
C ASN A 67 -175.55 -12.92 79.91
N GLY A 68 -176.17 -14.14 79.84
CA GLY A 68 -176.64 -14.98 80.99
C GLY A 68 -177.60 -16.22 80.77
N LEU A 69 -177.35 -17.34 81.52
CA LEU A 69 -178.28 -18.39 82.11
C LEU A 69 -178.75 -19.76 81.45
N LYS A 70 -178.67 -20.83 82.29
CA LYS A 70 -179.43 -22.13 82.49
C LYS A 70 -179.21 -23.49 81.71
N ASN A 71 -180.09 -24.50 81.93
CA ASN A 71 -179.80 -25.97 82.14
C ASN A 71 -181.04 -26.97 82.03
N GLU A 72 -180.86 -28.31 82.22
CA GLU A 72 -181.83 -29.48 82.43
C GLU A 72 -182.37 -30.31 81.20
N ASN A 73 -182.77 -31.62 81.18
CA ASN A 73 -182.89 -32.78 82.15
C ASN A 73 -182.67 -34.25 81.55
N GLN A 74 -183.66 -35.20 81.53
CA GLN A 74 -183.55 -36.69 81.36
C GLN A 74 -184.40 -37.31 80.20
N ASP A 75 -183.78 -37.96 79.19
CA ASP A 75 -184.40 -38.94 78.26
C ASP A 75 -183.34 -39.79 77.48
N VAL A 76 -182.53 -40.60 78.19
CA VAL A 76 -181.10 -40.83 77.84
C VAL A 76 -180.76 -42.14 77.08
N GLN A 77 -181.61 -43.17 77.08
CA GLN A 77 -181.12 -44.55 76.97
C GLN A 77 -180.63 -45.01 75.58
N LEU A 78 -181.25 -44.57 74.46
CA LEU A 78 -180.98 -45.15 73.14
C LEU A 78 -179.76 -44.55 72.41
N VAL A 79 -179.39 -43.31 72.74
CA VAL A 79 -178.28 -42.59 72.09
C VAL A 79 -176.91 -43.12 72.54
N LEU A 80 -176.83 -43.78 73.69
CA LEU A 80 -175.55 -44.23 74.27
C LEU A 80 -174.92 -45.41 73.52
N THR A 81 -175.69 -46.41 73.10
CA THR A 81 -175.13 -47.65 72.53
C THR A 81 -174.53 -47.47 71.13
N GLU A 82 -175.13 -46.63 70.29
CA GLU A 82 -174.57 -46.33 68.97
C GLU A 82 -173.38 -45.37 69.07
N TYR A 83 -173.35 -44.50 70.10
CA TYR A 83 -172.22 -43.60 70.36
C TYR A 83 -170.96 -44.35 70.86
N GLU A 84 -171.10 -45.36 71.72
CA GLU A 84 -169.94 -46.15 72.16
C GLU A 84 -169.32 -46.99 71.04
N HIS A 85 -170.12 -47.58 70.14
CA HIS A 85 -169.59 -48.42 69.07
C HIS A 85 -168.68 -47.65 68.09
N VAL A 86 -169.12 -46.47 67.64
CA VAL A 86 -168.35 -45.61 66.72
C VAL A 86 -167.09 -45.04 67.39
N LYS A 87 -167.15 -44.77 68.70
CA LYS A 87 -166.01 -44.30 69.50
C LYS A 87 -164.90 -45.35 69.61
N ASP A 88 -165.25 -46.63 69.74
CA ASP A 88 -164.27 -47.73 69.82
C ASP A 88 -163.60 -48.03 68.46
N GLU A 89 -164.31 -47.89 67.34
CA GLU A 89 -163.69 -47.93 66.01
C GLU A 89 -162.69 -46.78 65.81
N LEU A 90 -163.04 -45.56 66.25
CA LEU A 90 -162.15 -44.40 66.14
C LEU A 90 -160.84 -44.59 66.92
N MET A 91 -160.91 -45.16 68.13
CA MET A 91 -159.72 -45.45 68.94
C MET A 91 -158.83 -46.53 68.33
N LYS A 92 -159.40 -47.56 67.66
CA LYS A 92 -158.59 -48.54 66.91
C LYS A 92 -157.82 -47.88 65.76
N LEU A 93 -158.49 -47.07 64.95
CA LEU A 93 -157.87 -46.42 63.80
C LEU A 93 -156.73 -45.48 64.22
N GLN A 94 -156.88 -44.78 65.34
CA GLN A 94 -155.84 -43.92 65.92
C GLN A 94 -154.62 -44.71 66.40
N ALA A 95 -154.80 -45.93 66.94
CA ALA A 95 -153.70 -46.79 67.38
C ALA A 95 -152.89 -47.37 66.22
N GLU A 96 -153.54 -47.80 65.13
CA GLU A 96 -152.83 -48.33 63.95
C GLU A 96 -152.00 -47.25 63.25
N TYR A 97 -152.52 -46.01 63.17
CA TYR A 97 -151.81 -44.89 62.56
C TYR A 97 -150.50 -44.55 63.30
N GLN A 98 -150.52 -44.49 64.64
CA GLN A 98 -149.29 -44.29 65.44
C GLN A 98 -148.26 -45.41 65.23
N SER A 99 -148.71 -46.66 65.05
CA SER A 99 -147.84 -47.80 64.75
C SER A 99 -147.15 -47.68 63.39
N SER A 100 -147.72 -46.95 62.43
CA SER A 100 -147.09 -46.69 61.12
C SER A 100 -145.93 -45.70 61.22
N ILE A 101 -146.15 -44.55 61.85
CA ILE A 101 -145.16 -43.46 62.00
C ILE A 101 -143.86 -43.97 62.66
N GLN A 102 -143.97 -44.89 63.63
CA GLN A 102 -142.81 -45.45 64.32
C GLN A 102 -141.98 -46.41 63.43
N ARG A 103 -142.53 -46.98 62.36
CA ARG A 103 -141.76 -47.76 61.39
C ARG A 103 -140.94 -46.88 60.46
N GLU A 104 -141.48 -45.74 60.03
CA GLU A 104 -140.80 -44.81 59.13
C GLU A 104 -139.55 -44.20 59.81
N ARG A 105 -139.66 -43.75 61.06
CA ARG A 105 -138.50 -43.25 61.83
C ARG A 105 -137.34 -44.25 61.89
N ASN A 106 -137.65 -45.52 62.20
CA ASN A 106 -136.67 -46.60 62.26
C ASN A 106 -136.03 -46.95 60.90
N LEU A 107 -136.61 -46.51 59.78
CA LEU A 107 -136.05 -46.69 58.44
C LEU A 107 -135.10 -45.55 58.09
N CYS A 108 -135.49 -44.30 58.36
CA CYS A 108 -134.67 -43.11 58.13
C CYS A 108 -133.35 -43.16 58.92
N GLU A 109 -133.40 -43.56 60.19
CA GLU A 109 -132.21 -43.66 61.05
C GLU A 109 -131.17 -44.66 60.50
N LYS A 110 -131.61 -45.76 59.87
CA LYS A 110 -130.70 -46.70 59.20
C LYS A 110 -130.09 -46.14 57.93
N LEU A 111 -130.89 -45.46 57.11
CA LEU A 111 -130.44 -44.81 55.87
C LEU A 111 -129.34 -43.77 56.14
N GLN A 112 -129.51 -42.96 57.18
CA GLN A 112 -128.55 -41.93 57.56
C GLN A 112 -127.19 -42.52 58.00
N ASN A 113 -127.20 -43.60 58.79
CA ASN A 113 -125.97 -44.27 59.22
C ASN A 113 -125.16 -44.82 58.03
N PHE A 114 -125.81 -45.44 57.03
CA PHE A 114 -125.11 -45.97 55.84
C PHE A 114 -124.37 -44.88 55.06
N HIS A 115 -125.00 -43.73 54.80
CA HIS A 115 -124.36 -42.61 54.09
C HIS A 115 -123.09 -42.15 54.81
N THR A 116 -123.14 -41.98 56.14
CA THR A 116 -121.98 -41.56 56.92
C THR A 116 -120.81 -42.56 56.90
N GLU A 117 -121.04 -43.84 56.62
CA GLU A 117 -119.96 -44.83 56.49
C GLU A 117 -119.31 -44.84 55.09
N GLU A 118 -120.03 -44.45 54.04
CA GLU A 118 -119.49 -44.35 52.68
C GLU A 118 -118.66 -43.08 52.47
N ASP A 119 -119.13 -41.92 52.92
CA ASP A 119 -118.38 -40.65 52.89
C ASP A 119 -116.99 -40.79 53.54
N ASN A 120 -116.93 -41.50 54.68
CA ASN A 120 -115.71 -41.80 55.43
C ASN A 120 -114.74 -42.74 54.68
N LYS A 121 -115.18 -43.48 53.67
CA LYS A 121 -114.34 -44.33 52.80
C LYS A 121 -113.84 -43.54 51.59
N VAL A 122 -114.72 -42.75 50.97
CA VAL A 122 -114.37 -41.86 49.84
C VAL A 122 -113.30 -40.85 50.26
N SER A 123 -113.46 -40.20 51.42
CA SER A 123 -112.49 -39.23 51.96
C SER A 123 -111.07 -39.81 52.11
N LYS A 124 -110.96 -41.07 52.55
CA LYS A 124 -109.66 -41.74 52.73
C LYS A 124 -108.99 -42.08 51.39
N LEU A 125 -109.75 -42.55 50.40
CA LEU A 125 -109.24 -42.84 49.06
C LEU A 125 -108.77 -41.57 48.35
N SER A 126 -109.51 -40.46 48.48
CA SER A 126 -109.09 -39.17 47.92
C SER A 126 -107.73 -38.72 48.44
N LYS A 127 -107.45 -38.95 49.74
CA LYS A 127 -106.20 -38.50 50.36
C LYS A 127 -104.98 -39.29 49.87
N VAL A 128 -105.10 -40.62 49.75
CA VAL A 128 -104.03 -41.49 49.22
C VAL A 128 -103.71 -41.16 47.75
N ASN A 129 -104.72 -40.79 46.95
CA ASN A 129 -104.50 -40.35 45.57
C ASN A 129 -103.71 -39.03 45.48
N GLU A 130 -103.86 -38.13 46.45
CA GLU A 130 -103.11 -36.87 46.49
C GLU A 130 -101.65 -37.11 46.92
N ASP A 131 -101.43 -37.90 47.99
CA ASP A 131 -100.10 -38.28 48.47
C ASP A 131 -99.25 -38.97 47.36
N LEU A 132 -99.88 -39.81 46.52
CA LEU A 132 -99.22 -40.48 45.39
C LEU A 132 -98.90 -39.55 44.23
N ARG A 133 -99.71 -38.50 44.00
CA ARG A 133 -99.44 -37.48 42.97
C ARG A 133 -98.25 -36.60 43.36
N GLU A 134 -98.17 -36.20 44.63
CA GLU A 134 -97.04 -35.41 45.15
C GLU A 134 -95.72 -36.20 45.02
N GLN A 135 -95.71 -37.49 45.40
CA GLN A 135 -94.53 -38.35 45.24
C GLN A 135 -94.11 -38.51 43.76
N LEU A 136 -95.05 -38.67 42.83
CA LEU A 136 -94.74 -38.78 41.40
C LEU A 136 -94.13 -37.49 40.85
N ASN A 137 -94.66 -36.33 41.23
CA ASN A 137 -94.13 -35.03 40.82
C ASN A 137 -92.69 -34.81 41.29
N ASN A 138 -92.40 -35.12 42.56
CA ASN A 138 -91.05 -34.98 43.14
C ASN A 138 -90.01 -35.83 42.38
N VAL A 139 -90.35 -37.08 42.03
CA VAL A 139 -89.46 -37.97 41.24
C VAL A 139 -89.25 -37.44 39.81
N LEU A 140 -90.27 -36.86 39.19
CA LEU A 140 -90.14 -36.25 37.86
C LEU A 140 -89.27 -34.97 37.89
N GLU A 141 -89.31 -34.20 38.97
CA GLU A 141 -88.48 -33.01 39.14
C GLU A 141 -87.00 -33.38 39.36
N GLU A 142 -86.70 -34.33 40.24
CA GLU A 142 -85.34 -34.87 40.41
C GLU A 142 -84.76 -35.40 39.09
N LEU A 143 -85.53 -36.20 38.34
CA LEU A 143 -85.07 -36.83 37.10
C LEU A 143 -84.81 -35.79 35.99
N ASN A 144 -85.61 -34.71 35.93
CA ASN A 144 -85.31 -33.58 35.06
C ASN A 144 -84.07 -32.77 35.50
N GLY A 145 -83.84 -32.62 36.81
CA GLY A 145 -82.60 -32.06 37.36
C GLY A 145 -81.36 -32.84 36.91
N LYS A 146 -81.34 -34.16 37.15
CA LYS A 146 -80.27 -35.09 36.71
C LYS A 146 -80.01 -35.01 35.20
N LYS A 147 -81.08 -34.88 34.40
CA LYS A 147 -81.00 -34.73 32.93
C LYS A 147 -80.37 -33.39 32.50
N GLY A 148 -80.60 -32.32 33.26
CA GLY A 148 -79.92 -31.04 33.10
C GLY A 148 -78.43 -31.12 33.43
N GLU A 149 -78.07 -31.71 34.57
CA GLU A 149 -76.68 -31.94 34.99
C GLU A 149 -75.90 -32.73 33.92
N LEU A 150 -76.44 -33.85 33.45
CA LEU A 150 -75.81 -34.71 32.44
C LEU A 150 -75.56 -33.96 31.12
N LYS A 151 -76.50 -33.11 30.69
CA LYS A 151 -76.35 -32.29 29.48
C LYS A 151 -75.20 -31.28 29.61
N ASN A 152 -75.07 -30.65 30.79
CA ASN A 152 -73.99 -29.72 31.08
C ASN A 152 -72.62 -30.44 31.10
N VAL A 153 -72.52 -31.59 31.78
CA VAL A 153 -71.29 -32.42 31.79
C VAL A 153 -70.89 -32.80 30.36
N ASN A 154 -71.82 -33.27 29.53
CA ASN A 154 -71.51 -33.63 28.14
C ASN A 154 -71.01 -32.43 27.31
N SER A 155 -71.56 -31.23 27.52
CA SER A 155 -71.07 -30.02 26.85
C SER A 155 -69.64 -29.61 27.27
N THR A 156 -69.28 -29.82 28.55
CA THR A 156 -67.90 -29.61 29.03
C THR A 156 -66.91 -30.69 28.57
N LEU A 157 -67.41 -31.91 28.32
CA LEU A 157 -66.60 -32.97 27.69
C LEU A 157 -66.31 -32.62 26.23
N ASP A 158 -67.31 -32.14 25.47
CA ASP A 158 -67.13 -31.70 24.09
C ASP A 158 -66.19 -30.50 23.95
N SER A 159 -66.16 -29.56 24.92
CA SER A 159 -65.22 -28.43 24.89
C SER A 159 -63.78 -28.88 25.19
N THR A 160 -63.59 -29.67 26.25
CA THR A 160 -62.25 -30.18 26.63
C THR A 160 -61.68 -31.18 25.62
N GLN A 161 -62.54 -31.95 24.92
CA GLN A 161 -62.16 -32.75 23.74
C GLN A 161 -61.55 -31.85 22.66
N LYS A 162 -62.26 -30.78 22.25
CA LYS A 162 -61.81 -29.84 21.20
C LYS A 162 -60.55 -29.07 21.59
N GLU A 163 -60.32 -28.79 22.86
CA GLU A 163 -59.07 -28.18 23.34
C GLU A 163 -57.90 -29.17 23.29
N ARG A 164 -58.12 -30.42 23.70
CA ARG A 164 -57.11 -31.50 23.56
C ARG A 164 -56.69 -31.70 22.11
N ASP A 165 -57.66 -31.71 21.19
CA ASP A 165 -57.41 -31.94 19.77
C ASP A 165 -56.63 -30.76 19.15
N LYS A 166 -56.96 -29.50 19.52
CA LYS A 166 -56.17 -28.32 19.16
C LYS A 166 -54.72 -28.43 19.65
N LEU A 167 -54.52 -28.67 20.95
CA LEU A 167 -53.19 -28.80 21.55
C LEU A 167 -52.38 -29.94 20.92
N SER A 168 -53.04 -31.03 20.53
CA SER A 168 -52.41 -32.13 19.77
C SER A 168 -51.92 -31.67 18.39
N THR A 169 -52.74 -30.93 17.63
CA THR A 169 -52.31 -30.38 16.33
C THR A 169 -51.21 -29.32 16.45
N GLU A 170 -51.17 -28.56 17.55
CA GLU A 170 -50.17 -27.52 17.80
C GLU A 170 -48.82 -28.14 18.24
N LEU A 171 -48.86 -29.18 19.09
CA LEU A 171 -47.68 -30.01 19.40
C LEU A 171 -47.11 -30.70 18.15
N ALA A 172 -47.96 -31.15 17.23
CA ALA A 172 -47.52 -31.74 15.96
C ALA A 172 -46.78 -30.71 15.07
N LYS A 173 -47.28 -29.48 14.96
CA LYS A 173 -46.60 -28.39 14.24
C LYS A 173 -45.25 -28.04 14.87
N LEU A 174 -45.22 -27.80 16.18
CA LEU A 174 -43.99 -27.49 16.92
C LEU A 174 -42.95 -28.63 16.88
N HIS A 175 -43.37 -29.87 16.59
CA HIS A 175 -42.45 -30.98 16.35
C HIS A 175 -41.86 -30.95 14.93
N ILE A 176 -42.67 -30.61 13.91
CA ILE A 176 -42.23 -30.46 12.52
C ILE A 176 -41.27 -29.27 12.40
N GLU A 177 -41.65 -28.10 12.90
CA GLU A 177 -40.81 -26.88 12.90
C GLU A 177 -39.44 -27.15 13.55
N ARG A 178 -39.42 -27.84 14.70
CA ARG A 178 -38.15 -28.22 15.37
C ARG A 178 -37.32 -29.24 14.59
N LEU A 179 -37.94 -30.11 13.78
CA LEU A 179 -37.22 -31.04 12.91
C LEU A 179 -36.60 -30.29 11.72
N GLU A 180 -37.33 -29.34 11.14
CA GLU A 180 -36.86 -28.45 10.07
C GLU A 180 -35.71 -27.55 10.54
N GLU A 181 -35.85 -26.89 11.71
CA GLU A 181 -34.77 -26.14 12.37
C GLU A 181 -33.52 -27.01 12.59
N ARG A 182 -33.71 -28.21 13.16
CA ARG A 182 -32.61 -29.16 13.44
C ARG A 182 -31.88 -29.57 12.18
N ASP A 183 -32.60 -29.83 11.09
CA ASP A 183 -32.00 -30.32 9.85
C ASP A 183 -31.39 -29.19 9.02
N GLY A 184 -31.97 -27.99 9.03
CA GLY A 184 -31.32 -26.76 8.55
C GLY A 184 -30.04 -26.43 9.33
N LEU A 185 -30.02 -26.63 10.66
CA LEU A 185 -28.80 -26.52 11.47
C LEU A 185 -27.75 -27.58 11.09
N LYS A 186 -28.14 -28.82 10.79
CA LYS A 186 -27.21 -29.86 10.29
C LYS A 186 -26.62 -29.50 8.94
N GLU A 187 -27.41 -28.97 8.01
CA GLU A 187 -26.90 -28.47 6.72
C GLU A 187 -25.94 -27.30 6.94
N LYS A 188 -26.27 -26.40 7.88
CA LYS A 188 -25.36 -25.30 8.23
C LYS A 188 -24.03 -25.81 8.80
N VAL A 189 -24.06 -26.77 9.72
CA VAL A 189 -22.85 -27.43 10.26
C VAL A 189 -22.04 -28.08 9.14
N LYS A 190 -22.64 -28.93 8.29
CA LYS A 190 -21.96 -29.52 7.11
C LYS A 190 -21.31 -28.47 6.21
N SER A 191 -22.00 -27.35 5.95
CA SER A 191 -21.46 -26.28 5.11
C SER A 191 -20.26 -25.57 5.74
N LEU A 192 -20.20 -25.50 7.08
CA LEU A 192 -19.05 -24.97 7.81
C LEU A 192 -17.91 -26.00 7.87
N ASP A 193 -18.19 -27.28 8.09
CA ASP A 193 -17.19 -28.34 8.06
C ASP A 193 -16.53 -28.45 6.68
N GLU A 194 -17.31 -28.35 5.60
CA GLU A 194 -16.81 -28.27 4.24
C GLU A 194 -15.91 -27.05 3.97
N VAL A 195 -16.21 -25.90 4.58
CA VAL A 195 -15.39 -24.69 4.46
C VAL A 195 -14.11 -24.82 5.30
N ASN A 196 -14.20 -25.37 6.51
CA ASN A 196 -13.03 -25.65 7.35
C ASN A 196 -12.06 -26.60 6.65
N ASN A 197 -12.53 -27.71 6.10
CA ASN A 197 -11.70 -28.67 5.36
C ASN A 197 -10.99 -27.99 4.16
N LYS A 198 -11.70 -27.14 3.40
CA LYS A 198 -11.10 -26.37 2.28
C LYS A 198 -10.04 -25.38 2.78
N LEU A 199 -10.27 -24.72 3.92
CA LEU A 199 -9.29 -23.81 4.54
C LEU A 199 -8.08 -24.55 5.11
N GLU A 200 -8.23 -25.78 5.63
CA GLU A 200 -7.11 -26.62 6.08
C GLU A 200 -6.26 -27.11 4.90
N ASP A 201 -6.89 -27.55 3.80
CA ASP A 201 -6.20 -27.88 2.53
C ASP A 201 -5.45 -26.65 1.97
N GLU A 202 -6.09 -25.48 1.95
CA GLU A 202 -5.45 -24.24 1.52
C GLU A 202 -4.26 -23.87 2.42
N LEU A 203 -4.41 -23.97 3.75
CA LEU A 203 -3.36 -23.72 4.73
C LEU A 203 -2.16 -24.65 4.52
N GLU A 204 -2.38 -25.95 4.36
CA GLU A 204 -1.29 -26.91 4.16
C GLU A 204 -0.61 -26.71 2.79
N THR A 205 -1.36 -26.40 1.72
CA THR A 205 -0.71 -26.06 0.44
C THR A 205 0.08 -24.74 0.52
N VAL A 206 -0.37 -23.74 1.29
CA VAL A 206 0.38 -22.48 1.51
C VAL A 206 1.65 -22.75 2.33
N LYS A 207 1.55 -23.54 3.40
CA LYS A 207 2.68 -23.99 4.23
C LYS A 207 3.71 -24.79 3.43
N GLY A 208 3.26 -25.70 2.55
CA GLY A 208 4.11 -26.43 1.61
C GLY A 208 4.81 -25.52 0.59
N LYS A 209 4.09 -24.56 -0.01
CA LYS A 209 4.68 -23.52 -0.88
C LYS A 209 5.76 -22.74 -0.11
N MET A 210 5.47 -22.29 1.10
CA MET A 210 6.38 -21.51 1.93
C MET A 210 7.67 -22.28 2.23
N GLN A 211 7.58 -23.55 2.66
CA GLN A 211 8.76 -24.41 2.88
C GLN A 211 9.57 -24.65 1.58
N ALA A 212 8.90 -24.76 0.43
CA ALA A 212 9.57 -24.89 -0.87
C ALA A 212 10.29 -23.59 -1.28
N HIS A 213 9.70 -22.42 -1.04
CA HIS A 213 10.32 -21.11 -1.25
C HIS A 213 11.52 -20.89 -0.33
N ASP A 214 11.40 -21.21 0.96
CA ASP A 214 12.51 -21.20 1.94
C ASP A 214 13.68 -22.08 1.49
N SER A 215 13.36 -23.29 1.02
CA SER A 215 14.33 -24.26 0.53
C SER A 215 14.94 -23.87 -0.82
N ALA A 216 14.27 -23.02 -1.61
CA ALA A 216 14.84 -22.40 -2.81
C ALA A 216 15.74 -21.22 -2.45
N ALA A 217 15.31 -20.33 -1.54
CA ALA A 217 16.07 -19.18 -1.07
C ALA A 217 17.40 -19.61 -0.40
N LYS A 218 17.36 -20.60 0.50
CA LYS A 218 18.57 -21.18 1.13
C LYS A 218 19.55 -21.77 0.09
N ARG A 219 19.05 -22.38 -1.00
CA ARG A 219 19.89 -22.86 -2.12
C ARG A 219 20.46 -21.71 -2.95
N ALA A 220 19.70 -20.66 -3.21
CA ALA A 220 20.16 -19.48 -3.94
C ALA A 220 21.24 -18.72 -3.15
N ILE A 221 21.06 -18.52 -1.85
CA ILE A 221 22.05 -17.91 -0.95
C ILE A 221 23.36 -18.71 -0.97
N ASN A 222 23.28 -20.04 -0.79
CA ASN A 222 24.46 -20.91 -0.83
C ASN A 222 25.16 -20.94 -2.20
N ALA A 223 24.42 -20.73 -3.30
CA ALA A 223 25.01 -20.61 -4.64
C ALA A 223 25.75 -19.28 -4.80
N ILE A 224 25.13 -18.16 -4.44
CA ILE A 224 25.73 -16.81 -4.48
C ILE A 224 26.97 -16.74 -3.58
N GLN A 225 26.94 -17.35 -2.38
CA GLN A 225 28.10 -17.42 -1.49
C GLN A 225 29.28 -18.19 -2.11
N LYS A 226 29.01 -19.28 -2.85
CA LYS A 226 30.05 -20.02 -3.58
C LYS A 226 30.58 -19.24 -4.78
N GLU A 227 29.72 -18.57 -5.55
CA GLU A 227 30.14 -17.72 -6.67
C GLU A 227 30.99 -16.54 -6.18
N MET A 228 30.60 -15.90 -5.08
CA MET A 228 31.34 -14.82 -4.45
C MET A 228 32.70 -15.29 -3.93
N ALA A 229 32.80 -16.48 -3.32
CA ALA A 229 34.08 -17.07 -2.94
C ALA A 229 34.99 -17.31 -4.15
N LEU A 230 34.46 -17.93 -5.22
CA LEU A 230 35.22 -18.18 -6.45
C LEU A 230 35.68 -16.87 -7.14
N ARG A 231 34.87 -15.81 -7.12
CA ARG A 231 35.27 -14.48 -7.61
C ARG A 231 36.38 -13.85 -6.74
N VAL A 232 36.33 -14.03 -5.42
CA VAL A 232 37.42 -13.58 -4.51
C VAL A 232 38.70 -14.35 -4.78
N ASP A 233 38.64 -15.67 -4.94
CA ASP A 233 39.81 -16.50 -5.30
C ASP A 233 40.39 -16.09 -6.66
N GLN A 234 39.54 -15.84 -7.66
CA GLN A 234 39.94 -15.38 -8.99
C GLN A 234 40.63 -14.01 -8.96
N VAL A 235 40.06 -13.03 -8.23
CA VAL A 235 40.64 -11.68 -8.09
C VAL A 235 41.95 -11.74 -7.29
N THR A 236 42.01 -12.58 -6.25
CA THR A 236 43.25 -12.80 -5.47
C THR A 236 44.35 -13.36 -6.36
N LYS A 237 44.04 -14.39 -7.17
CA LYS A 237 45.01 -14.93 -8.12
C LYS A 237 45.43 -13.92 -9.19
N MET A 238 44.51 -13.14 -9.76
CA MET A 238 44.86 -12.08 -10.72
C MET A 238 45.78 -11.02 -10.10
N TYR A 239 45.61 -10.72 -8.81
CA TYR A 239 46.51 -9.84 -8.06
C TYR A 239 47.89 -10.47 -7.82
N GLU A 240 47.97 -11.76 -7.49
CA GLU A 240 49.24 -12.51 -7.38
C GLU A 240 49.99 -12.58 -8.71
N ASP A 241 49.31 -12.92 -9.80
CA ASP A 241 49.88 -12.96 -11.15
C ASP A 241 50.35 -11.55 -11.59
N ALA A 242 49.60 -10.48 -11.28
CA ALA A 242 50.01 -9.10 -11.55
C ALA A 242 51.21 -8.61 -10.70
N LEU A 243 51.31 -9.03 -9.42
CA LEU A 243 52.49 -8.80 -8.60
C LEU A 243 53.72 -9.50 -9.18
N LYS A 244 53.57 -10.76 -9.58
CA LYS A 244 54.62 -11.56 -10.20
C LYS A 244 55.10 -10.98 -11.54
N ASP A 245 54.19 -10.45 -12.36
CA ASP A 245 54.57 -9.76 -13.60
C ASP A 245 55.22 -8.41 -13.36
N LYS A 246 54.87 -7.68 -12.29
CA LYS A 246 55.61 -6.51 -11.82
C LYS A 246 57.03 -6.89 -11.38
N GLU A 247 57.21 -7.98 -10.64
CA GLU A 247 58.54 -8.48 -10.24
C GLU A 247 59.37 -8.92 -11.46
N ASN A 248 58.77 -9.66 -12.40
CA ASN A 248 59.38 -10.01 -13.68
C ASN A 248 59.80 -8.77 -14.49
N ALA A 249 58.98 -7.71 -14.48
CA ALA A 249 59.29 -6.45 -15.17
C ALA A 249 60.44 -5.70 -14.49
N VAL A 250 60.50 -5.65 -13.16
CA VAL A 250 61.63 -5.07 -12.41
C VAL A 250 62.93 -5.83 -12.72
N LEU A 251 62.89 -7.17 -12.72
CA LEU A 251 64.06 -8.00 -13.01
C LEU A 251 64.56 -7.81 -14.45
N LYS A 252 63.64 -7.68 -15.42
CA LYS A 252 63.98 -7.30 -16.81
C LYS A 252 64.59 -5.89 -16.91
N MET A 253 64.07 -4.92 -16.14
CA MET A 253 64.63 -3.56 -16.11
C MET A 253 66.06 -3.55 -15.53
N THR A 254 66.32 -4.27 -14.44
CA THR A 254 67.68 -4.40 -13.90
C THR A 254 68.63 -5.08 -14.88
N GLN A 255 68.18 -6.11 -15.61
CA GLN A 255 69.01 -6.75 -16.64
C GLN A 255 69.34 -5.80 -17.80
N LEU A 256 68.35 -5.02 -18.27
CA LEU A 256 68.56 -4.00 -19.30
C LEU A 256 69.50 -2.87 -18.82
N GLU A 257 69.49 -2.52 -17.54
CA GLU A 257 70.46 -1.59 -16.97
C GLU A 257 71.88 -2.16 -16.88
N GLU A 258 72.04 -3.44 -16.53
CA GLU A 258 73.33 -4.12 -16.61
C GLU A 258 73.86 -4.21 -18.04
N ASP A 259 73.02 -4.59 -18.99
CA ASP A 259 73.44 -4.75 -20.39
C ASP A 259 73.74 -3.39 -21.04
N LYS A 260 73.00 -2.34 -20.65
CA LYS A 260 73.35 -0.94 -20.96
C LYS A 260 74.72 -0.53 -20.38
N LYS A 261 75.08 -0.97 -19.16
CA LYS A 261 76.42 -0.74 -18.58
C LYS A 261 77.50 -1.51 -19.34
N LYS A 262 77.26 -2.78 -19.73
CA LYS A 262 78.17 -3.58 -20.56
C LYS A 262 78.43 -2.91 -21.91
N ILE A 263 77.37 -2.51 -22.63
CA ILE A 263 77.44 -1.80 -23.91
C ILE A 263 78.16 -0.44 -23.77
N PHE A 264 77.99 0.27 -22.64
CA PHE A 264 78.72 1.51 -22.37
C PHE A 264 80.23 1.27 -22.26
N VAL A 265 80.66 0.26 -21.49
CA VAL A 265 82.08 -0.11 -21.34
C VAL A 265 82.67 -0.61 -22.67
N GLU A 266 81.94 -1.42 -23.44
CA GLU A 266 82.37 -1.84 -24.78
C GLU A 266 82.53 -0.65 -25.74
N LYS A 267 81.60 0.32 -25.71
CA LYS A 267 81.68 1.56 -26.50
C LYS A 267 82.90 2.40 -26.10
N GLU A 268 83.22 2.49 -24.81
CA GLU A 268 84.41 3.19 -24.31
C GLU A 268 85.71 2.51 -24.76
N LEU A 269 85.79 1.18 -24.67
CA LEU A 269 86.91 0.38 -25.18
C LEU A 269 87.07 0.50 -26.71
N LEU A 270 85.97 0.56 -27.46
CA LEU A 270 85.99 0.79 -28.92
C LEU A 270 86.41 2.22 -29.27
N ALA A 271 86.01 3.23 -28.49
CA ALA A 271 86.46 4.61 -28.65
C ALA A 271 87.98 4.74 -28.39
N GLY A 272 88.50 4.06 -27.35
CA GLY A 272 89.95 3.97 -27.10
C GLY A 272 90.71 3.35 -28.27
N LYS A 273 90.24 2.19 -28.77
CA LYS A 273 90.81 1.55 -29.98
C LYS A 273 90.75 2.44 -31.22
N PHE A 274 89.67 3.21 -31.41
CA PHE A 274 89.56 4.16 -32.52
C PHE A 274 90.59 5.29 -32.41
N ILE A 275 90.80 5.83 -31.21
CA ILE A 275 91.82 6.85 -30.94
C ILE A 275 93.23 6.31 -31.24
N ASP A 276 93.55 5.08 -30.82
CA ASP A 276 94.88 4.51 -31.06
C ASP A 276 95.10 4.11 -32.53
N ASN A 277 94.08 3.56 -33.20
CA ASN A 277 94.12 3.34 -34.66
C ASN A 277 94.27 4.66 -35.44
N ASN A 278 93.75 5.77 -34.92
CA ASN A 278 93.93 7.10 -35.53
C ASN A 278 95.37 7.61 -35.34
N LYS A 279 95.97 7.45 -34.14
CA LYS A 279 97.39 7.72 -33.89
C LYS A 279 98.31 6.87 -34.79
N GLU A 280 97.94 5.62 -35.06
CA GLU A 280 98.69 4.76 -35.98
C GLU A 280 98.54 5.21 -37.45
N ASN A 281 97.32 5.55 -37.88
CA ASN A 281 97.10 6.17 -39.19
C ASN A 281 97.91 7.46 -39.37
N GLU A 282 98.04 8.29 -38.33
CA GLU A 282 98.82 9.52 -38.35
C GLU A 282 100.34 9.24 -38.45
N LYS A 283 100.86 8.25 -37.72
CA LYS A 283 102.24 7.74 -37.88
C LYS A 283 102.50 7.19 -39.29
N LEU A 284 101.53 6.47 -39.88
CA LEU A 284 101.64 5.94 -41.24
C LEU A 284 101.60 7.06 -42.29
N ARG A 285 100.74 8.06 -42.12
CA ARG A 285 100.70 9.27 -42.96
C ARG A 285 102.02 10.04 -42.90
N GLN A 286 102.63 10.17 -41.72
CA GLN A 286 103.95 10.79 -41.59
C GLN A 286 105.03 9.97 -42.30
N LYS A 287 105.07 8.63 -42.12
CA LYS A 287 105.99 7.76 -42.88
C LYS A 287 105.83 7.90 -44.39
N ILE A 288 104.59 7.96 -44.90
CA ILE A 288 104.31 8.18 -46.33
C ILE A 288 104.87 9.53 -46.80
N LYS A 289 104.71 10.59 -46.00
CA LYS A 289 105.27 11.93 -46.28
C LYS A 289 106.80 11.90 -46.30
N ASP A 290 107.43 11.22 -45.35
CA ASP A 290 108.89 11.08 -45.26
C ASP A 290 109.45 10.31 -46.47
N THR A 291 108.88 9.15 -46.81
CA THR A 291 109.30 8.36 -47.99
C THR A 291 109.03 9.08 -49.31
N THR A 292 107.99 9.92 -49.39
CA THR A 292 107.74 10.77 -50.57
C THR A 292 108.82 11.85 -50.69
N GLY A 293 109.27 12.42 -49.56
CA GLY A 293 110.39 13.34 -49.51
C GLY A 293 111.72 12.71 -49.91
N ASP A 294 111.98 11.45 -49.52
CA ASP A 294 113.17 10.72 -49.93
C ASP A 294 113.13 10.27 -51.40
N LEU A 295 111.95 9.91 -51.92
CA LEU A 295 111.75 9.66 -53.35
C LEU A 295 112.08 10.91 -54.19
N ALA A 296 111.64 12.09 -53.75
CA ALA A 296 111.95 13.34 -54.43
C ALA A 296 113.45 13.68 -54.42
N LYS A 297 114.17 13.38 -53.33
CA LYS A 297 115.65 13.50 -53.27
C LYS A 297 116.33 12.54 -54.24
N ALA A 298 115.86 11.30 -54.31
CA ALA A 298 116.39 10.28 -55.22
C ALA A 298 116.16 10.67 -56.70
N GLN A 299 114.98 11.22 -57.02
CA GLN A 299 114.68 11.76 -58.35
C GLN A 299 115.59 12.95 -58.71
N ALA A 300 115.79 13.90 -57.80
CA ALA A 300 116.71 15.03 -58.04
C ALA A 300 118.17 14.57 -58.27
N SER A 301 118.64 13.55 -57.55
CA SER A 301 119.97 12.97 -57.77
C SER A 301 120.06 12.17 -59.08
N LEU A 302 118.97 11.52 -59.51
CA LEU A 302 118.90 10.87 -60.83
C LEU A 302 119.02 11.92 -61.95
N GLU A 303 118.27 13.02 -61.88
CA GLU A 303 118.39 14.11 -62.86
C GLU A 303 119.80 14.72 -62.90
N GLU A 304 120.48 14.83 -61.76
CA GLU A 304 121.87 15.28 -61.69
C GLU A 304 122.81 14.32 -62.44
N LYS A 305 122.61 13.00 -62.29
CA LYS A 305 123.36 11.99 -63.05
C LYS A 305 123.02 11.95 -64.53
N GLU A 306 121.78 12.21 -64.92
CA GLU A 306 121.42 12.39 -66.35
C GLU A 306 122.12 13.61 -66.97
N LYS A 307 122.29 14.70 -66.19
CA LYS A 307 123.07 15.88 -66.60
C LYS A 307 124.58 15.57 -66.74
N GLU A 308 125.12 14.63 -65.96
CA GLU A 308 126.50 14.11 -66.11
C GLU A 308 126.69 13.17 -67.33
N VAL A 309 125.67 12.43 -67.75
CA VAL A 309 125.76 11.54 -68.93
C VAL A 309 125.93 12.33 -70.23
N LEU A 310 125.27 13.48 -70.37
CA LEU A 310 125.32 14.33 -71.57
C LEU A 310 126.75 14.76 -72.02
N PRO A 311 127.65 15.27 -71.16
CA PRO A 311 129.03 15.57 -71.55
C PRO A 311 129.85 14.31 -71.87
N LEU A 312 129.72 13.22 -71.09
CA LEU A 312 130.41 11.95 -71.35
C LEU A 312 130.01 11.35 -72.71
N GLN A 313 128.73 11.47 -73.09
CA GLN A 313 128.25 10.99 -74.38
C GLN A 313 128.76 11.84 -75.56
N LYS A 314 129.00 13.15 -75.34
CA LYS A 314 129.68 14.04 -76.32
C LYS A 314 131.18 13.72 -76.45
N GLU A 315 131.83 13.33 -75.36
CA GLU A 315 133.23 12.87 -75.37
C GLU A 315 133.36 11.54 -76.13
N LEU A 316 132.43 10.60 -75.89
CA LEU A 316 132.35 9.34 -76.63
C LEU A 316 132.08 9.53 -78.14
N THR A 317 131.36 10.58 -78.56
CA THR A 317 131.27 10.92 -79.99
C THR A 317 132.59 11.47 -80.56
N LYS A 318 133.31 12.34 -79.83
CA LYS A 318 134.64 12.83 -80.27
C LYS A 318 135.64 11.69 -80.45
N LEU A 319 135.70 10.75 -79.50
CA LEU A 319 136.58 9.58 -79.59
C LEU A 319 136.24 8.70 -80.81
N LYS A 320 134.95 8.55 -81.16
CA LYS A 320 134.53 7.85 -82.39
C LYS A 320 134.97 8.59 -83.67
N GLU A 321 134.86 9.92 -83.69
CA GLU A 321 135.34 10.75 -84.81
C GLU A 321 136.87 10.67 -84.97
N GLU A 322 137.61 10.67 -83.86
CA GLU A 322 139.06 10.55 -83.85
C GLU A 322 139.55 9.15 -84.30
N ILE A 323 138.89 8.09 -83.85
CA ILE A 323 139.10 6.71 -84.36
C ILE A 323 138.85 6.66 -85.88
N ASN A 324 137.76 7.28 -86.37
CA ASN A 324 137.44 7.30 -87.79
C ASN A 324 138.48 8.10 -88.61
N SER A 325 138.95 9.23 -88.08
CA SER A 325 140.07 10.02 -88.64
C SER A 325 141.34 9.17 -88.75
N GLN A 326 141.66 8.39 -87.71
CA GLN A 326 142.81 7.48 -87.74
C GLN A 326 142.62 6.35 -88.77
N ALA A 327 141.41 5.79 -88.89
CA ALA A 327 141.08 4.78 -89.91
C ALA A 327 141.22 5.31 -91.35
N VAL A 328 140.90 6.58 -91.59
CA VAL A 328 141.14 7.25 -92.88
C VAL A 328 142.64 7.36 -93.16
N LYS A 329 143.47 7.75 -92.18
CA LYS A 329 144.94 7.81 -92.33
C LYS A 329 145.55 6.44 -92.65
N VAL A 330 145.06 5.37 -91.99
CA VAL A 330 145.49 3.98 -92.27
C VAL A 330 145.14 3.59 -93.72
N LYS A 331 143.91 3.86 -94.19
CA LYS A 331 143.53 3.62 -95.60
C LYS A 331 144.41 4.40 -96.58
N TRP A 332 144.81 5.63 -96.24
CA TRP A 332 145.68 6.45 -97.09
C TRP A 332 147.10 5.86 -97.20
N ALA A 333 147.68 5.42 -96.09
CA ALA A 333 148.97 4.71 -96.07
C ALA A 333 148.91 3.37 -96.84
N GLN A 334 147.83 2.61 -96.65
CA GLN A 334 147.59 1.33 -97.34
C GLN A 334 147.49 1.51 -98.87
N ASN A 335 146.86 2.59 -99.33
CA ASN A 335 146.76 2.90 -100.77
C ASN A 335 148.10 3.40 -101.36
N ARG A 336 148.93 4.09 -100.57
CA ARG A 336 150.28 4.50 -101.01
C ARG A 336 151.19 3.29 -101.22
N LEU A 337 151.18 2.33 -100.29
CA LEU A 337 151.90 1.06 -100.41
C LEU A 337 151.46 0.27 -101.65
N LYS A 338 150.16 0.33 -102.01
CA LYS A 338 149.63 -0.31 -103.22
C LYS A 338 150.25 0.26 -104.50
N ASN A 339 150.36 1.58 -104.62
CA ASN A 339 150.96 2.23 -105.80
C ASN A 339 152.45 1.90 -105.93
N GLU A 340 153.17 1.84 -104.81
CA GLU A 340 154.59 1.45 -104.77
C GLU A 340 154.79 -0.03 -105.20
N LEU A 341 153.85 -0.92 -104.87
CA LEU A 341 153.84 -2.33 -105.34
C LEU A 341 153.49 -2.50 -106.82
N GLU A 342 152.64 -1.63 -107.39
CA GLU A 342 152.27 -1.70 -108.81
C GLU A 342 153.42 -1.21 -109.71
N ALA A 343 154.12 -0.13 -109.33
CA ALA A 343 155.35 0.31 -110.01
C ALA A 343 156.46 -0.78 -110.02
N HIS A 344 156.52 -1.61 -108.97
CA HIS A 344 157.53 -2.66 -108.85
C HIS A 344 157.24 -3.93 -109.71
N LYS A 345 156.07 -4.02 -110.36
CA LYS A 345 155.75 -5.11 -111.31
C LYS A 345 156.26 -4.84 -112.72
N GLU A 346 156.24 -3.59 -113.18
CA GLU A 346 156.59 -3.22 -114.56
C GLU A 346 158.09 -3.39 -114.87
N THR A 347 158.94 -3.26 -113.85
CA THR A 347 160.38 -3.56 -113.95
C THR A 347 160.68 -5.06 -114.00
N LYS A 348 159.77 -5.92 -113.52
CA LYS A 348 159.98 -7.38 -113.42
C LYS A 348 159.71 -8.11 -114.75
N THR A 349 158.77 -7.64 -115.57
CA THR A 349 158.40 -8.30 -116.84
C THR A 349 159.49 -8.25 -117.90
N LYS A 350 160.30 -7.18 -117.95
CA LYS A 350 161.42 -7.03 -118.91
C LYS A 350 162.60 -7.99 -118.66
N LEU A 351 162.69 -8.59 -117.46
CA LEU A 351 163.73 -9.57 -117.12
C LEU A 351 163.32 -11.02 -117.42
N SER A 352 162.03 -11.29 -117.71
CA SER A 352 161.52 -12.65 -117.91
C SER A 352 161.76 -13.22 -119.30
N GLN A 353 162.07 -12.38 -120.30
CA GLN A 353 162.12 -12.77 -121.71
C GLN A 353 163.45 -13.39 -122.16
N THR A 354 164.50 -13.33 -121.35
CA THR A 354 165.84 -13.86 -121.66
C THR A 354 166.12 -15.24 -121.04
N THR A 355 165.46 -15.60 -119.94
CA THR A 355 165.82 -16.79 -119.13
C THR A 355 165.10 -18.08 -119.57
N GLN A 356 164.04 -18.00 -120.39
CA GLN A 356 163.17 -19.15 -120.68
C GLN A 356 163.68 -20.07 -121.83
N LYS A 357 164.63 -19.62 -122.66
CA LYS A 357 165.12 -20.35 -123.85
C LYS A 357 166.21 -21.41 -123.59
N LEU A 358 166.34 -21.96 -122.38
CA LEU A 358 167.49 -22.82 -122.03
C LEU A 358 167.17 -24.06 -121.17
N LYS A 359 165.90 -24.50 -121.08
CA LYS A 359 165.57 -25.75 -120.37
C LYS A 359 164.49 -26.64 -121.02
N GLU A 360 164.08 -26.32 -122.24
CA GLU A 360 163.08 -27.03 -123.06
C GLU A 360 163.64 -28.34 -123.67
N ALA A 361 164.45 -29.11 -122.92
CA ALA A 361 165.26 -30.20 -123.48
C ALA A 361 165.57 -31.37 -122.51
N ARG A 362 164.82 -31.54 -121.41
CA ARG A 362 165.12 -32.61 -120.43
C ARG A 362 163.96 -33.22 -119.64
N GLU A 363 162.75 -32.67 -119.71
CA GLU A 363 161.63 -33.04 -118.81
C GLU A 363 160.42 -33.66 -119.56
N GLU A 364 160.48 -33.77 -120.90
CA GLU A 364 159.37 -34.27 -121.73
C GLU A 364 159.13 -35.79 -121.63
N GLY A 365 160.10 -36.56 -121.13
CA GLY A 365 160.01 -38.02 -121.06
C GLY A 365 159.08 -38.59 -119.98
N GLU A 366 158.78 -37.83 -118.92
CA GLU A 366 158.00 -38.32 -117.77
C GLU A 366 156.53 -37.86 -117.79
N MET A 367 156.24 -36.75 -118.49
CA MET A 367 154.95 -36.06 -118.47
C MET A 367 153.78 -36.90 -119.04
N ILE A 368 154.06 -37.80 -119.98
CA ILE A 368 153.03 -38.55 -120.72
C ILE A 368 152.26 -39.55 -119.83
N ARG A 369 152.89 -40.14 -118.80
CA ARG A 369 152.20 -41.08 -117.89
C ARG A 369 151.30 -40.40 -116.86
N SER A 370 151.58 -39.15 -116.48
CA SER A 370 150.78 -38.44 -115.47
C SER A 370 149.44 -37.94 -116.01
N ASN A 371 149.37 -37.51 -117.28
CA ASN A 371 148.18 -36.85 -117.82
C ASN A 371 146.96 -37.78 -117.98
N CYS A 372 147.17 -39.04 -118.37
CA CYS A 372 146.07 -39.99 -118.54
C CYS A 372 145.33 -40.32 -117.23
N GLN A 373 146.04 -40.25 -116.08
CA GLN A 373 145.48 -40.62 -114.78
C GLN A 373 144.68 -39.47 -114.13
N ALA A 374 145.00 -38.21 -114.46
CA ALA A 374 144.31 -37.03 -113.95
C ALA A 374 142.93 -36.78 -114.61
N LEU A 375 142.74 -37.22 -115.86
CA LEU A 375 141.51 -36.95 -116.62
C LEU A 375 140.30 -37.75 -116.11
N ILE A 376 140.51 -39.01 -115.72
CA ILE A 376 139.44 -39.91 -115.21
C ILE A 376 138.87 -39.37 -113.89
N LYS A 377 139.76 -38.94 -112.98
CA LYS A 377 139.40 -38.53 -111.62
C LYS A 377 138.44 -37.32 -111.61
N LYS A 378 138.72 -36.32 -112.44
CA LYS A 378 137.85 -35.14 -112.61
C LYS A 378 136.45 -35.45 -113.12
N TYR A 379 136.25 -36.56 -113.84
CA TYR A 379 134.93 -36.93 -114.34
C TYR A 379 134.08 -37.58 -113.23
N GLN A 380 134.70 -38.46 -112.44
CA GLN A 380 134.06 -39.09 -111.28
C GLN A 380 133.70 -38.07 -110.19
N GLU A 381 134.65 -37.20 -109.82
CA GLU A 381 134.45 -36.10 -108.86
C GLU A 381 133.34 -35.12 -109.32
N SER A 382 133.12 -34.98 -110.63
CA SER A 382 132.06 -34.14 -111.21
C SER A 382 130.67 -34.76 -111.17
N GLU A 383 130.55 -36.09 -111.06
CA GLU A 383 129.27 -36.79 -110.97
C GLU A 383 128.83 -36.93 -109.51
N GLU A 384 129.76 -37.27 -108.61
CA GLU A 384 129.52 -37.32 -107.16
C GLU A 384 129.04 -35.97 -106.62
N MET A 385 129.68 -34.86 -107.01
CA MET A 385 129.24 -33.49 -106.65
C MET A 385 127.84 -33.14 -107.19
N LYS A 386 127.40 -33.79 -108.28
CA LYS A 386 126.08 -33.60 -108.86
C LYS A 386 125.01 -34.38 -108.10
N SER A 387 125.30 -35.64 -107.72
CA SER A 387 124.44 -36.41 -106.80
C SER A 387 124.30 -35.67 -105.48
N SER A 388 125.43 -35.34 -104.82
CA SER A 388 125.42 -34.69 -103.51
C SER A 388 124.66 -33.35 -103.49
N SER A 389 124.67 -32.58 -104.58
CA SER A 389 123.86 -31.36 -104.70
C SER A 389 122.36 -31.64 -104.90
N LEU A 390 122.00 -32.77 -105.51
CA LEU A 390 120.62 -33.21 -105.66
C LEU A 390 120.09 -33.80 -104.34
N ASP A 391 120.88 -34.64 -103.68
CA ASP A 391 120.59 -35.25 -102.38
C ASP A 391 120.43 -34.19 -101.28
N GLN A 392 121.30 -33.16 -101.27
CA GLN A 392 121.14 -32.02 -100.38
C GLN A 392 119.82 -31.27 -100.64
N LYS A 393 119.47 -30.97 -101.89
CA LYS A 393 118.21 -30.28 -102.23
C LYS A 393 116.97 -31.10 -101.93
N LEU A 394 117.05 -32.41 -102.12
CA LEU A 394 115.97 -33.33 -101.79
C LEU A 394 115.76 -33.36 -100.27
N LYS A 395 116.84 -33.44 -99.48
CA LYS A 395 116.77 -33.35 -98.03
C LYS A 395 116.29 -31.99 -97.52
N GLU A 396 116.77 -30.89 -98.09
CA GLU A 396 116.27 -29.54 -97.79
C GLU A 396 114.76 -29.42 -98.05
N LYS A 397 114.25 -30.07 -99.11
CA LYS A 397 112.81 -30.14 -99.41
C LYS A 397 112.03 -31.09 -98.52
N GLU A 398 112.60 -32.22 -98.10
CA GLU A 398 111.99 -33.10 -97.09
C GLU A 398 111.88 -32.42 -95.73
N ASP A 399 112.92 -31.70 -95.31
CA ASP A 399 112.94 -31.04 -94.00
C ASP A 399 112.07 -29.76 -94.00
N GLU A 400 111.95 -29.05 -95.14
CA GLU A 400 110.94 -28.01 -95.34
C GLU A 400 109.50 -28.57 -95.37
N LEU A 401 109.29 -29.74 -95.97
CA LEU A 401 107.98 -30.40 -96.00
C LEU A 401 107.56 -30.86 -94.59
N LYS A 402 108.45 -31.52 -93.83
CA LYS A 402 108.22 -31.87 -92.41
C LYS A 402 107.94 -30.64 -91.55
N LYS A 403 108.62 -29.51 -91.80
CA LYS A 403 108.33 -28.24 -91.11
C LYS A 403 106.91 -27.77 -91.41
N ASN A 404 106.48 -27.83 -92.67
CA ASN A 404 105.13 -27.43 -93.06
C ASN A 404 104.06 -28.39 -92.49
N GLU A 405 104.34 -29.70 -92.42
CA GLU A 405 103.47 -30.69 -91.75
C GLU A 405 103.33 -30.39 -90.25
N GLN A 406 104.43 -30.09 -89.55
CA GLN A 406 104.40 -29.68 -88.15
C GLN A 406 103.65 -28.35 -87.95
N GLU A 407 103.88 -27.36 -88.83
CA GLU A 407 103.21 -26.05 -88.74
C GLU A 407 101.69 -26.19 -88.98
N ILE A 408 101.25 -27.10 -89.85
CA ILE A 408 99.82 -27.45 -90.01
C ILE A 408 99.29 -28.12 -88.74
N ALA A 409 100.00 -29.08 -88.17
CA ALA A 409 99.59 -29.76 -86.93
C ALA A 409 99.50 -28.80 -85.72
N ASP A 410 100.43 -27.86 -85.59
CA ASP A 410 100.43 -26.83 -84.56
C ASP A 410 99.24 -25.86 -84.74
N GLN A 411 98.90 -25.50 -85.98
CA GLN A 411 97.70 -24.68 -86.26
C GLN A 411 96.41 -25.44 -85.96
N ASP A 412 96.29 -26.71 -86.35
CA ASP A 412 95.12 -27.54 -86.07
C ASP A 412 94.90 -27.72 -84.56
N GLU A 413 95.98 -27.87 -83.77
CA GLU A 413 95.88 -27.88 -82.30
C GLU A 413 95.39 -26.52 -81.76
N ILE A 414 95.93 -25.41 -82.27
CA ILE A 414 95.47 -24.05 -81.90
C ILE A 414 93.99 -23.84 -82.27
N TYR A 415 93.53 -24.34 -83.42
CA TYR A 415 92.11 -24.32 -83.79
C TYR A 415 91.26 -25.20 -82.87
N ARG A 416 91.74 -26.41 -82.51
CA ARG A 416 91.07 -27.31 -81.57
C ARG A 416 90.86 -26.67 -80.20
N VAL A 417 91.90 -26.04 -79.65
CA VAL A 417 91.84 -25.31 -78.38
C VAL A 417 90.85 -24.14 -78.45
N LYS A 418 90.90 -23.31 -79.51
CA LYS A 418 89.96 -22.20 -79.72
C LYS A 418 88.50 -22.67 -79.85
N VAL A 419 88.26 -23.79 -80.53
CA VAL A 419 86.91 -24.38 -80.63
C VAL A 419 86.43 -24.85 -79.26
N GLN A 420 87.29 -25.48 -78.45
CA GLN A 420 86.93 -25.88 -77.09
C GLN A 420 86.66 -24.67 -76.17
N GLU A 421 87.45 -23.60 -76.27
CA GLU A 421 87.24 -22.35 -75.54
C GLU A 421 85.88 -21.71 -75.91
N LEU A 422 85.55 -21.63 -77.20
CA LEU A 422 84.24 -21.15 -77.68
C LEU A 422 83.08 -22.03 -77.20
N VAL A 423 83.27 -23.34 -77.09
CA VAL A 423 82.27 -24.28 -76.52
C VAL A 423 82.11 -24.06 -75.00
N ASN A 424 83.19 -23.77 -74.28
CA ASN A 424 83.16 -23.47 -72.85
C ASN A 424 82.41 -22.14 -72.61
N LEU A 425 82.80 -21.05 -73.28
CA LEU A 425 82.15 -19.74 -73.21
C LEU A 425 80.66 -19.80 -73.58
N ARG A 426 80.29 -20.63 -74.57
CA ARG A 426 78.88 -20.87 -74.94
C ARG A 426 78.09 -21.61 -73.85
N ASN A 427 78.73 -22.52 -73.12
CA ASN A 427 78.10 -23.19 -71.97
C ASN A 427 77.95 -22.24 -70.78
N GLU A 428 78.96 -21.42 -70.47
CA GLU A 428 78.86 -20.37 -69.46
C GLU A 428 77.74 -19.36 -69.78
N GLN A 429 77.68 -18.87 -71.03
CA GLN A 429 76.61 -18.00 -71.50
C GLN A 429 75.23 -18.63 -71.30
N ARG A 430 75.08 -19.94 -71.57
CA ARG A 430 73.83 -20.66 -71.34
C ARG A 430 73.46 -20.71 -69.86
N ILE A 431 74.41 -21.01 -68.97
CA ILE A 431 74.20 -21.04 -67.52
C ILE A 431 73.74 -19.66 -67.01
N TYR A 432 74.40 -18.57 -67.42
CA TYR A 432 73.98 -17.21 -67.04
C TYR A 432 72.59 -16.84 -67.60
N VAL A 433 72.22 -17.31 -68.79
CA VAL A 433 70.87 -17.09 -69.35
C VAL A 433 69.79 -17.88 -68.59
N GLU A 434 70.09 -19.10 -68.16
CA GLU A 434 69.22 -19.92 -67.32
C GLU A 434 69.07 -19.29 -65.91
N GLU A 435 70.16 -18.84 -65.28
CA GLU A 435 70.13 -18.12 -63.99
C GLU A 435 69.34 -16.79 -64.07
N ILE A 436 69.56 -15.98 -65.12
CA ILE A 436 68.80 -14.73 -65.35
C ILE A 436 67.30 -15.01 -65.53
N LYS A 437 66.93 -16.15 -66.13
CA LYS A 437 65.52 -16.55 -66.29
C LYS A 437 64.89 -16.91 -64.95
N ASP A 438 65.59 -17.68 -64.12
CA ASP A 438 65.10 -18.10 -62.80
C ASP A 438 65.04 -16.92 -61.81
N LEU A 439 66.01 -16.00 -61.86
CA LEU A 439 65.97 -14.74 -61.12
C LEU A 439 64.78 -13.87 -61.55
N LYS A 440 64.46 -13.77 -62.85
CA LYS A 440 63.27 -13.06 -63.34
C LYS A 440 61.97 -13.70 -62.85
N ALA A 441 61.86 -15.02 -62.89
CA ALA A 441 60.70 -15.74 -62.34
C ALA A 441 60.53 -15.48 -60.83
N LYS A 442 61.65 -15.46 -60.09
CA LYS A 442 61.67 -15.14 -58.65
C LYS A 442 61.26 -13.69 -58.35
N VAL A 443 61.62 -12.72 -59.22
CA VAL A 443 61.15 -11.32 -59.10
C VAL A 443 59.65 -11.23 -59.29
N ILE A 444 59.09 -11.84 -60.34
CA ILE A 444 57.64 -11.84 -60.61
C ILE A 444 56.87 -12.43 -59.41
N LEU A 445 57.33 -13.57 -58.87
CA LEU A 445 56.74 -14.20 -57.68
C LEU A 445 56.88 -13.39 -56.38
N LEU A 446 57.74 -12.36 -56.35
CA LEU A 446 57.83 -11.40 -55.25
C LEU A 446 56.93 -10.19 -55.49
N GLU A 447 56.81 -9.71 -56.73
CA GLU A 447 55.87 -8.64 -57.13
C GLU A 447 54.41 -9.07 -56.94
N GLU A 448 54.06 -10.31 -57.28
CA GLU A 448 52.76 -10.93 -56.97
C GLU A 448 52.48 -10.99 -55.45
N LYS A 449 53.50 -11.28 -54.64
CA LYS A 449 53.37 -11.28 -53.17
C LYS A 449 53.21 -9.88 -52.61
N ILE A 450 53.98 -8.90 -53.11
CA ILE A 450 53.89 -7.49 -52.69
C ILE A 450 52.50 -6.93 -53.01
N THR A 451 51.97 -7.20 -54.21
CA THR A 451 50.62 -6.79 -54.60
C THR A 451 49.54 -7.50 -53.78
N LEU A 452 49.66 -8.80 -53.50
CA LEU A 452 48.76 -9.52 -52.59
C LEU A 452 48.76 -8.93 -51.17
N TYR A 453 49.94 -8.59 -50.62
CA TYR A 453 50.04 -7.95 -49.31
C TYR A 453 49.46 -6.53 -49.31
N ALA A 454 49.67 -5.74 -50.37
CA ALA A 454 49.09 -4.41 -50.50
C ALA A 454 47.54 -4.44 -50.52
N VAL A 455 46.94 -5.41 -51.24
CA VAL A 455 45.48 -5.61 -51.23
C VAL A 455 44.97 -5.98 -49.84
N LYS A 456 45.67 -6.88 -49.12
CA LYS A 456 45.31 -7.24 -47.74
C LYS A 456 45.43 -6.07 -46.77
N ILE A 457 46.45 -5.22 -46.91
CA ILE A 457 46.61 -4.01 -46.09
C ILE A 457 45.40 -3.07 -46.33
N ALA A 458 45.05 -2.79 -47.58
CA ALA A 458 43.89 -1.95 -47.91
C ALA A 458 42.55 -2.53 -47.40
N GLU A 459 42.41 -3.86 -47.38
CA GLU A 459 41.25 -4.53 -46.78
C GLU A 459 41.22 -4.39 -45.25
N HIS A 460 42.36 -4.54 -44.57
CA HIS A 460 42.48 -4.30 -43.13
C HIS A 460 42.23 -2.82 -42.76
N GLU A 461 42.75 -1.86 -43.52
CA GLU A 461 42.49 -0.43 -43.34
C GLU A 461 41.00 -0.07 -43.49
N LYS A 462 40.35 -0.62 -44.53
CA LYS A 462 38.89 -0.48 -44.73
C LYS A 462 38.11 -1.03 -43.54
N ASN A 463 38.49 -2.19 -43.02
CA ASN A 463 37.81 -2.83 -41.90
C ASN A 463 38.05 -2.07 -40.58
N GLU A 464 39.26 -1.55 -40.33
CA GLU A 464 39.55 -0.70 -39.18
C GLU A 464 38.75 0.62 -39.25
N LEU A 465 38.58 1.21 -40.44
CA LEU A 465 37.77 2.42 -40.63
C LEU A 465 36.27 2.17 -40.42
N ALA A 466 35.75 1.02 -40.85
CA ALA A 466 34.38 0.61 -40.54
C ALA A 466 34.18 0.36 -39.03
N GLN A 467 35.10 -0.34 -38.37
CA GLN A 467 35.05 -0.53 -36.91
C GLN A 467 35.14 0.79 -36.14
N LYS A 468 35.95 1.76 -36.61
CA LYS A 468 36.02 3.11 -36.02
C LYS A 468 34.67 3.84 -36.11
N SER A 469 33.90 3.71 -37.19
CA SER A 469 32.58 4.34 -37.28
C SER A 469 31.54 3.63 -36.41
N GLU A 470 31.57 2.30 -36.32
CA GLU A 470 30.70 1.51 -35.44
C GLU A 470 30.98 1.81 -33.95
N ILE A 471 32.26 1.95 -33.57
CA ILE A 471 32.64 2.38 -32.21
C ILE A 471 32.17 3.81 -31.91
N GLN A 472 32.06 4.70 -32.92
CA GLN A 472 31.50 6.03 -32.73
C GLN A 472 29.97 6.02 -32.55
N THR A 473 29.23 5.19 -33.32
CA THR A 473 27.78 5.06 -33.14
C THR A 473 27.44 4.42 -31.80
N LEU A 474 28.13 3.33 -31.43
CA LEU A 474 27.94 2.66 -30.13
C LEU A 474 28.29 3.58 -28.94
N LYS A 475 29.29 4.47 -29.08
CA LYS A 475 29.58 5.48 -28.04
C LYS A 475 28.47 6.54 -27.92
N LYS A 476 27.85 6.95 -29.01
CA LYS A 476 26.71 7.88 -29.00
C LYS A 476 25.47 7.24 -28.36
N GLU A 477 25.16 6.00 -28.73
CA GLU A 477 24.08 5.21 -28.10
C GLU A 477 24.33 5.02 -26.60
N LEU A 478 25.56 4.70 -26.20
CA LEU A 478 25.95 4.58 -24.79
C LEU A 478 25.81 5.91 -24.03
N GLN A 479 26.10 7.05 -24.65
CA GLN A 479 25.84 8.36 -24.05
C GLN A 479 24.34 8.59 -23.84
N GLU A 480 23.53 8.38 -24.89
CA GLU A 480 22.07 8.54 -24.81
C GLU A 480 21.44 7.64 -23.74
N VAL A 481 21.87 6.38 -23.63
CA VAL A 481 21.45 5.46 -22.56
C VAL A 481 21.86 5.97 -21.17
N ASN A 482 23.05 6.53 -21.00
CA ASN A 482 23.47 7.12 -19.73
C ASN A 482 22.67 8.40 -19.38
N GLU A 483 22.32 9.22 -20.37
CA GLU A 483 21.43 10.38 -20.16
C GLU A 483 20.02 9.94 -19.75
N PHE A 484 19.46 8.90 -20.37
CA PHE A 484 18.17 8.32 -19.96
C PHE A 484 18.25 7.69 -18.56
N LYS A 485 19.34 6.97 -18.24
CA LYS A 485 19.58 6.42 -16.90
C LYS A 485 19.62 7.53 -15.84
N THR A 486 20.36 8.61 -16.08
CA THR A 486 20.48 9.75 -15.17
C THR A 486 19.12 10.43 -14.93
N LYS A 487 18.33 10.60 -16.01
CA LYS A 487 16.95 11.12 -15.92
C LYS A 487 16.05 10.18 -15.10
N TYR A 488 16.10 8.88 -15.35
CA TYR A 488 15.35 7.87 -14.58
C TYR A 488 15.73 7.86 -13.10
N GLU A 489 17.01 7.91 -12.76
CA GLU A 489 17.49 7.99 -11.37
C GLU A 489 17.03 9.27 -10.68
N SER A 490 16.96 10.41 -11.39
CA SER A 490 16.38 11.64 -10.85
C SER A 490 14.86 11.54 -10.63
N GLU A 491 14.13 10.85 -11.51
CA GLU A 491 12.68 10.66 -11.37
C GLU A 491 12.32 9.64 -10.27
N VAL A 492 13.18 8.64 -10.04
CA VAL A 492 13.05 7.76 -8.85
C VAL A 492 13.23 8.57 -7.56
N GLN A 493 14.10 9.59 -7.55
CA GLN A 493 14.26 10.48 -6.39
C GLN A 493 13.12 11.49 -6.20
N THR A 494 12.47 11.98 -7.28
CA THR A 494 11.25 12.81 -7.15
C THR A 494 10.09 11.98 -6.63
N VAL A 495 9.88 10.78 -7.18
CA VAL A 495 8.85 9.84 -6.71
C VAL A 495 9.06 9.48 -5.24
N ALA A 496 10.29 9.17 -4.81
CA ALA A 496 10.59 8.87 -3.40
C ALA A 496 10.19 10.01 -2.44
N LYS A 497 10.52 11.26 -2.79
CA LYS A 497 10.14 12.46 -2.01
C LYS A 497 8.63 12.69 -2.01
N LEU A 498 7.95 12.44 -3.13
CA LEU A 498 6.49 12.54 -3.24
C LEU A 498 5.78 11.43 -2.44
N THR A 499 6.35 10.23 -2.33
CA THR A 499 5.82 9.18 -1.44
C THR A 499 6.03 9.49 0.03
N GLU A 500 7.18 10.05 0.42
CA GLU A 500 7.44 10.51 1.79
C GLU A 500 6.47 11.64 2.20
N GLU A 501 6.28 12.63 1.33
CA GLU A 501 5.31 13.71 1.55
C GLU A 501 3.87 13.19 1.61
N LYS A 502 3.51 12.22 0.76
CA LYS A 502 2.20 11.56 0.81
C LYS A 502 2.01 10.83 2.13
N GLU A 503 2.99 10.06 2.61
CA GLU A 503 2.90 9.38 3.92
C GLU A 503 2.78 10.38 5.07
N ARG A 504 3.49 11.52 5.00
CA ARG A 504 3.36 12.61 5.97
C ARG A 504 1.94 13.20 5.99
N GLN A 505 1.36 13.43 4.82
CA GLN A 505 -0.03 13.91 4.68
C GLN A 505 -1.05 12.86 5.13
N GLN A 506 -0.82 11.57 4.86
CA GLN A 506 -1.70 10.50 5.33
C GLN A 506 -1.67 10.34 6.85
N LYS A 507 -0.52 10.52 7.51
CA LYS A 507 -0.43 10.57 8.98
C LYS A 507 -1.21 11.77 9.53
N TYR A 508 -0.98 12.97 8.99
CA TYR A 508 -1.71 14.17 9.42
C TYR A 508 -3.24 14.08 9.20
N ILE A 509 -3.69 13.43 8.13
CA ILE A 509 -5.12 13.13 7.92
C ILE A 509 -5.62 12.15 8.99
N HIS A 510 -4.88 11.09 9.30
CA HIS A 510 -5.25 10.11 10.31
C HIS A 510 -5.31 10.72 11.72
N ASP A 511 -4.37 11.60 12.06
CA ASP A 511 -4.36 12.35 13.32
C ASP A 511 -5.62 13.24 13.44
N LEU A 512 -5.98 13.96 12.36
CA LEU A 512 -7.23 14.75 12.30
C LEU A 512 -8.50 13.89 12.35
N GLU A 513 -8.52 12.73 11.68
CA GLU A 513 -9.63 11.76 11.75
C GLU A 513 -9.79 11.23 13.19
N SER A 514 -8.68 10.98 13.89
CA SER A 514 -8.67 10.60 15.30
C SER A 514 -9.24 11.72 16.18
N ASP A 515 -8.78 12.96 16.05
CA ASP A 515 -9.29 14.12 16.78
C ASP A 515 -10.80 14.35 16.54
N ILE A 516 -11.26 14.20 15.29
CA ILE A 516 -12.69 14.29 14.94
C ILE A 516 -13.48 13.14 15.58
N SER A 517 -12.93 11.92 15.61
CA SER A 517 -13.59 10.77 16.25
C SER A 517 -13.69 10.93 17.78
N GLY A 518 -12.64 11.46 18.43
CA GLY A 518 -12.67 11.80 19.86
C GLY A 518 -13.63 12.95 20.15
N GLY A 519 -13.63 14.00 19.33
CA GLY A 519 -14.57 15.11 19.43
C GLY A 519 -16.03 14.68 19.29
N THR A 520 -16.34 13.76 18.36
CA THR A 520 -17.69 13.21 18.19
C THR A 520 -18.10 12.23 19.29
N SER A 521 -17.17 11.44 19.86
CA SER A 521 -17.44 10.64 21.07
C SER A 521 -17.79 11.54 22.26
N ASN A 522 -16.93 12.53 22.54
CA ASN A 522 -17.14 13.51 23.61
C ASN A 522 -18.45 14.28 23.43
N GLN A 523 -18.80 14.65 22.19
CA GLN A 523 -20.09 15.27 21.87
C GLN A 523 -21.27 14.32 22.12
N SER A 524 -21.14 13.03 21.77
CA SER A 524 -22.18 12.02 22.03
C SER A 524 -22.38 11.77 23.52
N GLU A 525 -21.31 11.68 24.30
CA GLU A 525 -21.35 11.54 25.76
C GLU A 525 -21.97 12.77 26.44
N LEU A 526 -21.63 13.97 25.97
CA LEU A 526 -22.24 15.22 26.44
C LEU A 526 -23.72 15.32 26.03
N LEU A 527 -24.11 14.79 24.87
CA LEU A 527 -25.50 14.73 24.43
C LEU A 527 -26.30 13.75 25.30
N GLU A 528 -25.75 12.56 25.56
CA GLU A 528 -26.37 11.55 26.44
C GLU A 528 -26.47 12.06 27.90
N PHE A 529 -25.47 12.80 28.39
CA PHE A 529 -25.55 13.48 29.68
C PHE A 529 -26.64 14.56 29.68
N THR A 530 -26.75 15.35 28.60
CA THR A 530 -27.79 16.38 28.44
C THR A 530 -29.19 15.77 28.34
N GLU A 531 -29.35 14.62 27.67
CA GLU A 531 -30.58 13.84 27.62
C GLU A 531 -30.96 13.33 29.02
N LYS A 532 -30.03 12.67 29.73
CA LYS A 532 -30.24 12.22 31.12
C LYS A 532 -30.62 13.36 32.06
N LEU A 533 -29.96 14.52 31.93
CA LEU A 533 -30.27 15.72 32.71
C LEU A 533 -31.65 16.30 32.37
N THR A 534 -32.02 16.31 31.09
CA THR A 534 -33.32 16.81 30.60
C THR A 534 -34.46 15.89 31.02
N ALA A 535 -34.30 14.58 30.86
CA ALA A 535 -35.26 13.57 31.31
C ALA A 535 -35.47 13.65 32.84
N LYS A 536 -34.39 13.83 33.61
CA LYS A 536 -34.47 14.00 35.07
C LYS A 536 -35.12 15.32 35.47
N ASN A 537 -34.89 16.42 34.74
CA ASN A 537 -35.62 17.68 34.93
C ASN A 537 -37.11 17.53 34.60
N ALA A 538 -37.47 16.82 33.53
CA ALA A 538 -38.87 16.56 33.17
C ALA A 538 -39.57 15.69 34.23
N GLN A 539 -38.89 14.66 34.75
CA GLN A 539 -39.37 13.87 35.89
C GLN A 539 -39.58 14.75 37.12
N LEU A 540 -38.58 15.56 37.51
CA LEU A 540 -38.68 16.45 38.68
C LEU A 540 -39.77 17.51 38.51
N GLN A 541 -40.01 18.05 37.32
CA GLN A 541 -41.15 18.93 37.05
C GLN A 541 -42.49 18.21 37.15
N SER A 542 -42.57 16.95 36.70
CA SER A 542 -43.76 16.11 36.87
C SER A 542 -44.04 15.81 38.34
N GLU A 543 -43.01 15.45 39.11
CA GLU A 543 -43.09 15.23 40.57
C GLU A 543 -43.50 16.51 41.31
N VAL A 544 -42.89 17.65 41.01
CA VAL A 544 -43.28 18.96 41.58
C VAL A 544 -44.73 19.31 41.22
N THR A 545 -45.17 19.08 39.98
CA THR A 545 -46.56 19.34 39.57
C THR A 545 -47.55 18.40 40.28
N SER A 546 -47.18 17.13 40.48
CA SER A 546 -47.98 16.16 41.23
C SER A 546 -48.06 16.51 42.72
N ILE A 547 -46.95 16.93 43.32
CA ILE A 547 -46.92 17.38 44.72
C ILE A 547 -47.75 18.66 44.87
N GLN A 548 -47.60 19.62 43.95
CA GLN A 548 -48.34 20.88 44.00
C GLN A 548 -49.85 20.69 43.82
N THR A 549 -50.28 19.82 42.90
CA THR A 549 -51.72 19.47 42.75
C THR A 549 -52.27 18.72 43.97
N MET A 550 -51.47 17.86 44.62
CA MET A 550 -51.83 17.28 45.93
C MET A 550 -51.92 18.34 47.03
N CYS A 551 -50.97 19.27 47.11
CA CYS A 551 -51.02 20.39 48.06
C CYS A 551 -52.24 21.30 47.83
N GLU A 552 -52.62 21.56 46.58
CA GLU A 552 -53.84 22.30 46.25
C GLU A 552 -55.12 21.54 46.65
N SER A 553 -55.13 20.20 46.53
CA SER A 553 -56.25 19.37 47.01
C SER A 553 -56.35 19.41 48.54
N VAL A 554 -55.24 19.18 49.24
CA VAL A 554 -55.18 19.23 50.71
C VAL A 554 -55.50 20.65 51.22
N GLN A 555 -55.11 21.70 50.51
CA GLN A 555 -55.48 23.08 50.87
C GLN A 555 -56.97 23.36 50.64
N LYS A 556 -57.61 22.78 49.62
CA LYS A 556 -59.09 22.84 49.44
C LYS A 556 -59.82 22.09 50.55
N GLU A 557 -59.38 20.87 50.88
CA GLU A 557 -59.92 20.09 52.00
C GLU A 557 -59.75 20.85 53.33
N LYS A 558 -58.56 21.42 53.57
CA LYS A 558 -58.27 22.27 54.73
C LYS A 558 -59.22 23.47 54.79
N ASN A 559 -59.38 24.22 53.69
CA ASN A 559 -60.29 25.37 53.64
C ASN A 559 -61.74 24.96 53.97
N ASN A 560 -62.22 23.84 53.40
CA ASN A 560 -63.56 23.32 53.66
C ASN A 560 -63.75 22.84 55.11
N LEU A 561 -62.71 22.26 55.72
CA LEU A 561 -62.70 21.92 57.14
C LEU A 561 -62.66 23.15 58.06
N GLU A 562 -61.91 24.20 57.69
CA GLU A 562 -61.91 25.49 58.40
C GLU A 562 -63.29 26.17 58.29
N GLU A 563 -63.94 26.13 57.13
CA GLU A 563 -65.29 26.66 56.92
C GLU A 563 -66.36 25.88 57.74
N HIS A 564 -66.32 24.55 57.73
CA HIS A 564 -67.17 23.73 58.59
C HIS A 564 -66.93 24.00 60.09
N LEU A 565 -65.67 24.21 60.49
CA LEU A 565 -65.31 24.51 61.89
C LEU A 565 -65.83 25.90 62.32
N GLU A 566 -65.79 26.90 61.42
CA GLU A 566 -66.35 28.22 61.69
C GLU A 566 -67.89 28.23 61.72
N GLU A 567 -68.54 27.45 60.85
CA GLU A 567 -70.00 27.24 60.90
C GLU A 567 -70.40 26.53 62.21
N ILE A 568 -69.65 25.52 62.68
CA ILE A 568 -69.87 24.87 63.98
C ILE A 568 -69.63 25.85 65.15
N LYS A 569 -68.59 26.69 65.12
CA LYS A 569 -68.38 27.76 66.11
C LYS A 569 -69.55 28.75 66.16
N LYS A 570 -70.05 29.16 65.00
CA LYS A 570 -71.19 30.08 64.84
C LYS A 570 -72.48 29.47 65.38
N GLN A 571 -72.74 28.18 65.09
CA GLN A 571 -73.85 27.43 65.69
C GLN A 571 -73.71 27.33 67.22
N LYS A 572 -72.53 26.98 67.74
CA LYS A 572 -72.23 26.96 69.18
C LYS A 572 -72.44 28.32 69.83
N SER A 573 -71.96 29.41 69.22
CA SER A 573 -72.16 30.78 69.72
C SER A 573 -73.62 31.21 69.71
N THR A 574 -74.40 30.76 68.72
CA THR A 574 -75.85 31.03 68.65
C THR A 574 -76.58 30.28 69.76
N LEU A 575 -76.24 29.01 69.97
CA LEU A 575 -76.81 28.18 71.04
C LEU A 575 -76.43 28.71 72.44
N GLU A 576 -75.20 29.22 72.62
CA GLU A 576 -74.77 29.91 73.84
C GLU A 576 -75.50 31.24 74.08
N SER A 577 -75.93 31.95 73.02
CA SER A 577 -76.78 33.14 73.18
C SER A 577 -78.18 32.75 73.64
N GLN A 578 -78.81 31.80 72.94
CA GLN A 578 -80.14 31.28 73.26
C GLN A 578 -80.21 30.74 74.71
N TYR A 579 -79.19 30.00 75.15
CA TYR A 579 -79.11 29.49 76.51
C TYR A 579 -78.92 30.59 77.57
N LYS A 580 -78.17 31.66 77.26
CA LYS A 580 -78.07 32.85 78.13
C LYS A 580 -79.39 33.62 78.19
N GLU A 581 -80.07 33.80 77.07
CA GLU A 581 -81.38 34.43 76.97
C GLU A 581 -82.42 33.64 77.81
N GLU A 582 -82.47 32.32 77.66
CA GLU A 582 -83.31 31.43 78.47
C GLU A 582 -83.00 31.55 79.96
N ILE A 583 -81.72 31.50 80.37
CA ILE A 583 -81.30 31.73 81.76
C ILE A 583 -81.77 33.10 82.29
N THR A 584 -81.59 34.18 81.53
CA THR A 584 -82.03 35.51 81.98
C THR A 584 -83.55 35.62 82.08
N SER A 585 -84.31 34.90 81.23
CA SER A 585 -85.76 34.80 81.35
C SER A 585 -86.18 34.06 82.62
N LEU A 586 -85.50 32.95 82.96
CA LEU A 586 -85.74 32.18 84.18
C LEU A 586 -85.36 32.97 85.44
N GLN A 587 -84.24 33.70 85.43
CA GLN A 587 -83.84 34.61 86.49
C GLN A 587 -84.90 35.71 86.71
N LYS A 588 -85.38 36.35 85.64
CA LYS A 588 -86.44 37.37 85.70
C LYS A 588 -87.76 36.80 86.25
N ASN A 589 -88.12 35.58 85.86
CA ASN A 589 -89.30 34.89 86.39
C ASN A 589 -89.15 34.55 87.89
N LEU A 590 -87.96 34.11 88.33
CA LEU A 590 -87.65 33.89 89.75
C LEU A 590 -87.66 35.20 90.56
N GLU A 591 -87.17 36.30 90.00
CA GLU A 591 -87.19 37.62 90.63
C GLU A 591 -88.63 38.13 90.78
N GLN A 592 -89.47 37.97 89.75
CA GLN A 592 -90.91 38.26 89.85
C GLN A 592 -91.61 37.39 90.90
N LEU A 593 -91.32 36.08 90.96
CA LEU A 593 -91.83 35.21 92.02
C LEU A 593 -91.38 35.67 93.41
N THR A 594 -90.13 36.11 93.54
CA THR A 594 -89.56 36.61 94.80
C THR A 594 -90.26 37.90 95.26
N ILE A 595 -90.56 38.82 94.35
CA ILE A 595 -91.35 40.03 94.63
C ILE A 595 -92.75 39.64 95.11
N ILE A 596 -93.45 38.74 94.41
CA ILE A 596 -94.79 38.27 94.80
C ILE A 596 -94.76 37.63 96.20
N VAL A 597 -93.74 36.83 96.52
CA VAL A 597 -93.55 36.25 97.86
C VAL A 597 -93.31 37.32 98.92
N GLN A 598 -92.48 38.35 98.64
CA GLN A 598 -92.28 39.46 99.56
C GLN A 598 -93.55 40.29 99.80
N GLU A 599 -94.36 40.54 98.76
CA GLU A 599 -95.65 41.24 98.90
C GLU A 599 -96.64 40.44 99.76
N LYS A 600 -96.71 39.12 99.56
CA LYS A 600 -97.52 38.24 100.43
C LYS A 600 -97.01 38.21 101.87
N SER A 601 -95.69 38.20 102.08
CA SER A 601 -95.10 38.26 103.42
C SER A 601 -95.45 39.57 104.14
N LYS A 602 -95.29 40.72 103.47
CA LYS A 602 -95.66 42.04 104.02
C LYS A 602 -97.15 42.15 104.35
N ALA A 603 -98.02 41.55 103.56
CA ALA A 603 -99.45 41.49 103.85
C ALA A 603 -99.75 40.66 105.12
N VAL A 604 -99.02 39.57 105.36
CA VAL A 604 -99.14 38.76 106.59
C VAL A 604 -98.59 39.52 107.80
N GLU A 605 -97.50 40.26 107.66
CA GLU A 605 -96.96 41.14 108.72
C GLU A 605 -97.97 42.25 109.10
N GLN A 606 -98.58 42.93 108.12
CA GLN A 606 -99.61 43.95 108.37
C GLN A 606 -100.86 43.39 109.06
N LEU A 607 -101.34 42.21 108.65
CA LEU A 607 -102.45 41.53 109.32
C LEU A 607 -102.09 41.10 110.76
N SER A 608 -100.83 40.74 111.00
CA SER A 608 -100.34 40.37 112.34
C SER A 608 -100.24 41.59 113.27
N LEU A 609 -99.77 42.74 112.76
CA LEU A 609 -99.77 44.01 113.50
C LEU A 609 -101.19 44.45 113.86
N SER A 610 -102.10 44.47 112.89
CA SER A 610 -103.51 44.83 113.12
C SER A 610 -104.22 43.91 114.11
N LEU A 611 -103.79 42.65 114.24
CA LEU A 611 -104.30 41.71 115.25
C LEU A 611 -103.78 42.04 116.66
N GLU A 612 -102.55 42.55 116.79
CA GLU A 612 -101.99 42.95 118.08
C GLU A 612 -102.58 44.28 118.59
N ASP A 613 -102.71 45.28 117.71
CA ASP A 613 -103.38 46.56 118.02
C ASP A 613 -104.80 46.32 118.58
N ALA A 614 -105.56 45.41 117.95
CA ALA A 614 -106.92 45.04 118.38
C ALA A 614 -106.97 44.33 119.75
N LYS A 615 -105.92 43.58 120.13
CA LYS A 615 -105.80 43.01 121.49
C LYS A 615 -105.53 44.11 122.52
N ASP A 616 -104.67 45.06 122.20
CA ASP A 616 -104.30 46.13 123.13
C ASP A 616 -105.41 47.16 123.32
N GLU A 617 -106.21 47.49 122.30
CA GLU A 617 -107.47 48.25 122.50
C GLU A 617 -108.42 47.55 123.48
N LEU A 618 -108.57 46.22 123.36
CA LEU A 618 -109.43 45.43 124.25
C LEU A 618 -108.85 45.38 125.68
N GLN A 619 -107.53 45.31 125.81
CA GLN A 619 -106.80 45.38 127.09
C GLN A 619 -106.95 46.77 127.75
N VAL A 620 -106.83 47.86 126.98
CA VAL A 620 -107.06 49.25 127.41
C VAL A 620 -108.51 49.49 127.81
N THR A 621 -109.47 48.92 127.07
CA THR A 621 -110.91 49.03 127.39
C THR A 621 -111.24 48.31 128.70
N ARG A 622 -110.67 47.13 128.95
CA ARG A 622 -110.72 46.46 130.27
C ARG A 622 -110.12 47.31 131.38
N ARG A 623 -108.99 47.98 131.13
CA ARG A 623 -108.37 48.92 132.10
C ARG A 623 -109.25 50.13 132.40
N LYS A 624 -109.86 50.77 131.38
CA LYS A 624 -110.76 51.93 131.54
C LYS A 624 -111.98 51.62 132.41
N ASN A 625 -112.69 50.53 132.15
CA ASN A 625 -113.88 50.18 132.95
C ASN A 625 -113.53 49.87 134.41
N ASN A 626 -112.41 49.19 134.65
CA ASN A 626 -111.93 48.86 136.00
C ASN A 626 -111.41 50.12 136.75
N ALA A 627 -110.91 51.13 136.03
CA ALA A 627 -110.56 52.43 136.60
C ALA A 627 -111.80 53.25 136.98
N SER A 628 -112.84 53.28 136.13
CA SER A 628 -114.09 54.03 136.37
C SER A 628 -114.82 53.57 137.65
N ILE A 629 -114.90 52.25 137.86
CA ILE A 629 -115.49 51.65 139.09
C ILE A 629 -114.70 52.06 140.34
N LYS A 630 -113.36 52.09 140.25
CA LYS A 630 -112.50 52.57 141.35
C LYS A 630 -112.65 54.06 141.59
N ASP A 631 -112.87 54.88 140.56
CA ASP A 631 -112.99 56.32 140.74
C ASP A 631 -114.35 56.74 141.34
N LEU A 632 -115.45 56.11 140.94
CA LEU A 632 -116.74 56.25 141.64
C LEU A 632 -116.65 55.86 143.12
N THR A 633 -115.91 54.80 143.43
CA THR A 633 -115.63 54.39 144.82
C THR A 633 -114.76 55.42 145.56
N ARG A 634 -113.80 56.04 144.86
CA ARG A 634 -112.86 57.02 145.40
C ARG A 634 -113.50 58.39 145.64
N GLN A 635 -114.30 58.91 144.72
CA GLN A 635 -114.95 60.22 144.86
C GLN A 635 -115.91 60.26 146.08
N LEU A 636 -116.51 59.12 146.44
CA LEU A 636 -117.38 58.96 147.62
C LEU A 636 -116.60 58.92 148.96
N GLN A 637 -115.28 58.63 148.93
CA GLN A 637 -114.43 58.64 150.13
C GLN A 637 -113.46 59.82 150.20
N GLN A 638 -113.11 60.44 149.07
CA GLN A 638 -112.00 61.39 148.95
C GLN A 638 -112.43 62.85 148.76
N SER A 639 -113.69 63.19 149.07
CA SER A 639 -114.18 64.57 149.29
C SER A 639 -113.56 65.25 150.54
N ARG A 640 -112.38 64.80 151.01
CA ARG A 640 -111.90 64.99 152.39
C ARG A 640 -110.61 65.79 152.54
N LYS A 641 -109.75 65.92 151.53
CA LYS A 641 -108.54 66.79 151.53
C LYS A 641 -108.25 67.29 150.11
N LEU A 642 -107.96 68.58 149.95
CA LEU A 642 -107.83 69.30 148.66
C LEU A 642 -106.35 69.55 148.27
N VAL A 643 -106.11 69.78 146.96
CA VAL A 643 -104.93 70.46 146.35
C VAL A 643 -103.57 69.71 146.41
N ASP A 644 -102.97 69.37 145.24
CA ASP A 644 -101.92 70.20 144.58
C ASP A 644 -101.56 69.70 143.14
N LYS A 645 -100.58 70.33 142.46
CA LYS A 645 -100.39 70.43 140.98
C LYS A 645 -99.39 69.46 140.28
N LEU A 646 -99.75 69.04 139.04
CA LEU A 646 -99.16 69.25 137.67
C LEU A 646 -97.61 69.48 137.52
N GLU A 647 -96.87 69.30 136.39
CA GLU A 647 -97.17 69.37 134.92
C GLU A 647 -95.96 68.99 133.96
N SER A 648 -96.12 69.13 132.62
CA SER A 648 -95.08 69.47 131.55
C SER A 648 -94.07 68.40 131.01
N ASN A 649 -93.35 68.47 129.84
CA ASN A 649 -93.36 69.15 128.48
C ASN A 649 -92.22 68.50 127.55
N HIS A 650 -91.78 68.78 126.29
CA HIS A 650 -92.06 69.75 125.17
C HIS A 650 -91.79 69.20 123.69
N HIS A 651 -90.79 69.71 122.89
CA HIS A 651 -90.60 69.57 121.40
C HIS A 651 -89.11 69.71 120.89
N GLY A 652 -88.79 69.38 119.60
CA GLY A 652 -87.93 70.26 118.71
C GLY A 652 -86.85 69.72 117.70
N SER A 653 -87.05 69.98 116.38
CA SER A 653 -86.08 70.37 115.29
C SER A 653 -84.92 69.47 114.74
N LYS A 654 -84.00 70.03 113.89
CA LYS A 654 -83.31 69.42 112.69
C LYS A 654 -81.82 69.84 112.49
N GLU A 655 -80.86 68.92 112.15
CA GLU A 655 -79.62 69.22 111.34
C GLU A 655 -78.79 68.01 110.78
N SER A 656 -77.50 68.21 110.40
CA SER A 656 -76.59 67.62 109.35
C SER A 656 -75.72 66.33 109.65
N LEU A 657 -74.88 65.89 108.65
CA LEU A 657 -73.52 65.23 108.68
C LEU A 657 -73.21 63.75 108.20
N ASP A 658 -72.00 63.62 107.58
CA ASP A 658 -70.95 62.53 107.44
C ASP A 658 -71.26 61.14 106.77
N ASP A 659 -70.35 60.17 106.45
CA ASP A 659 -68.93 59.81 106.83
C ASP A 659 -68.13 58.96 105.73
N ASP A 660 -66.95 58.39 106.05
CA ASP A 660 -65.83 57.79 105.24
C ASP A 660 -65.82 56.20 105.12
N SER A 661 -64.71 55.46 104.82
CA SER A 661 -64.08 55.09 103.51
C SER A 661 -63.10 53.85 103.60
N LYS A 662 -62.55 53.37 102.45
CA LYS A 662 -61.10 53.05 102.08
C LYS A 662 -60.94 51.77 101.22
N SER A 663 -59.94 51.57 100.32
CA SER A 663 -58.62 52.20 99.97
C SER A 663 -58.27 51.96 98.46
N SER A 664 -57.70 52.89 97.64
CA SER A 664 -56.26 53.29 97.43
C SER A 664 -55.37 52.31 96.59
N SER A 665 -54.34 52.62 95.76
CA SER A 665 -53.76 53.85 95.09
C SER A 665 -52.40 53.48 94.38
N THR A 666 -51.74 54.10 93.35
CA THR A 666 -51.96 55.11 92.26
C THR A 666 -50.68 55.29 91.37
N SER A 667 -50.80 55.80 90.11
CA SER A 667 -49.86 56.74 89.39
C SER A 667 -48.60 56.30 88.54
N SER A 668 -48.01 57.28 87.82
CA SER A 668 -47.40 57.28 86.46
C SER A 668 -45.84 57.31 86.26
N LEU A 669 -45.41 56.87 85.06
CA LEU A 669 -44.40 57.43 84.09
C LEU A 669 -42.84 57.40 84.25
N ASP A 670 -42.20 57.33 83.06
CA ASP A 670 -40.80 57.61 82.59
C ASP A 670 -39.66 56.55 82.66
N LYS A 671 -38.54 56.83 81.95
CA LYS A 671 -37.69 55.86 81.19
C LYS A 671 -36.32 55.46 81.80
N LEU A 672 -35.88 54.20 81.58
CA LEU A 672 -34.69 53.78 80.76
C LEU A 672 -34.21 52.32 81.02
N SER A 673 -33.73 51.63 79.97
CA SER A 673 -32.91 50.38 79.95
C SER A 673 -33.48 49.08 80.58
N ALA A 674 -33.18 47.87 80.07
CA ALA A 674 -32.61 47.45 78.77
C ALA A 674 -32.92 45.95 78.49
N ASN A 675 -33.03 45.58 77.21
CA ASN A 675 -33.15 44.23 76.60
C ASN A 675 -34.31 43.32 77.08
N GLY A 676 -35.11 42.67 76.22
CA GLY A 676 -35.14 42.59 74.76
C GLY A 676 -35.32 41.13 74.28
N SER A 677 -36.10 40.79 73.24
CA SER A 677 -36.95 41.59 72.34
C SER A 677 -38.07 40.70 71.76
N SER A 678 -39.09 41.30 71.12
CA SER A 678 -40.30 40.63 70.59
C SER A 678 -40.39 40.75 69.02
N PRO A 679 -41.51 40.51 68.28
CA PRO A 679 -41.48 39.45 67.25
C PRO A 679 -41.96 39.82 65.82
N VAL A 680 -41.49 39.03 64.82
CA VAL A 680 -42.23 38.50 63.62
C VAL A 680 -42.87 39.47 62.57
N VAL A 681 -42.92 39.02 61.28
CA VAL A 681 -43.51 39.65 60.05
C VAL A 681 -42.68 40.78 59.38
N VAL A 682 -42.56 40.95 58.04
CA VAL A 682 -42.26 40.06 56.87
C VAL A 682 -42.07 40.92 55.58
N ASN A 683 -41.42 40.38 54.53
CA ASN A 683 -41.33 40.83 53.10
C ASN A 683 -40.41 42.02 52.66
N ASN A 684 -39.45 41.70 51.76
CA ASN A 684 -39.30 42.10 50.33
C ASN A 684 -39.67 43.53 49.81
N PRO A 685 -39.10 44.01 48.66
CA PRO A 685 -38.46 43.24 47.57
C PRO A 685 -37.11 43.79 46.98
N ALA A 686 -36.68 43.10 45.91
CA ALA A 686 -35.56 43.21 44.95
C ALA A 686 -35.21 44.61 44.34
N MET A 687 -34.20 44.82 43.46
CA MET A 687 -33.65 43.94 42.39
C MET A 687 -32.26 44.33 41.81
N SER A 688 -31.65 43.37 41.07
CA SER A 688 -30.79 43.51 39.84
C SER A 688 -29.27 43.80 39.84
N ALA A 689 -28.53 42.79 39.31
CA ALA A 689 -27.49 42.84 38.24
C ALA A 689 -26.12 43.55 38.51
N CYS A 690 -24.97 43.22 37.87
CA CYS A 690 -24.51 42.18 36.90
C CYS A 690 -22.94 42.10 37.00
N VAL A 691 -22.24 40.93 37.06
CA VAL A 691 -21.79 40.02 35.96
C VAL A 691 -20.71 40.67 35.03
N THR A 692 -19.51 40.15 34.68
CA THR A 692 -18.65 38.93 34.90
C THR A 692 -17.24 39.24 34.29
N ASP A 693 -16.08 38.59 34.51
CA ASP A 693 -15.58 37.58 35.49
C ASP A 693 -14.00 37.60 35.55
N SER A 694 -13.28 36.49 35.29
CA SER A 694 -11.96 36.15 35.91
C SER A 694 -10.95 35.42 34.97
N GLY A 695 -9.75 35.00 35.47
CA GLY A 695 -8.91 34.00 34.77
C GLY A 695 -7.55 33.57 35.38
N MET A 696 -7.32 32.23 35.47
CA MET A 696 -6.03 31.45 35.49
C MET A 696 -5.03 31.63 36.68
N PRO A 697 -4.03 30.70 36.90
CA PRO A 697 -3.77 29.31 36.46
C PRO A 697 -3.65 28.35 37.70
N PRO A 698 -2.63 27.46 37.99
CA PRO A 698 -1.72 26.57 37.21
C PRO A 698 -1.51 25.09 37.75
N ASN A 699 -0.84 24.23 36.95
CA ASN A 699 0.14 23.14 37.30
C ASN A 699 -0.22 21.88 38.16
N HIS A 700 0.37 20.66 37.96
CA HIS A 700 1.03 19.97 36.80
C HIS A 700 1.32 18.46 37.14
N ASP A 701 1.42 17.58 36.12
CA ASP A 701 2.09 16.23 36.05
C ASP A 701 1.76 15.04 37.01
N ALA A 702 1.97 13.75 36.67
CA ALA A 702 2.09 13.00 35.38
C ALA A 702 2.10 11.46 35.63
N VAL A 703 1.78 10.61 34.64
CA VAL A 703 1.71 9.11 34.78
C VAL A 703 2.22 8.32 33.55
N GLN A 704 3.21 7.45 33.78
CA GLN A 704 3.50 6.04 33.34
C GLN A 704 2.92 5.38 32.04
N ILE A 705 3.55 4.23 31.64
CA ILE A 705 3.18 3.22 30.59
C ILE A 705 3.77 3.55 29.19
N VAL A 706 4.44 2.73 28.36
CA VAL A 706 4.67 1.28 28.07
C VAL A 706 4.05 0.82 26.71
N GLN A 707 4.71 -0.16 26.05
CA GLN A 707 4.41 -0.84 24.74
C GLN A 707 2.97 -1.46 24.67
N PRO A 708 2.38 -1.95 23.53
CA PRO A 708 3.03 -2.63 22.36
C PRO A 708 2.32 -2.67 20.94
N ILE A 709 2.92 -3.41 19.98
CA ILE A 709 2.39 -4.35 18.91
C ILE A 709 1.11 -4.04 18.06
N ASN A 710 1.23 -4.27 16.72
CA ASN A 710 0.30 -4.68 15.60
C ASN A 710 -1.22 -4.97 15.87
N PRO A 711 -2.17 -4.99 14.88
CA PRO A 711 -2.09 -4.99 13.38
C PRO A 711 -3.03 -3.89 12.74
N PRO A 712 -4.03 -4.06 11.81
CA PRO A 712 -4.30 -4.97 10.65
C PRO A 712 -4.85 -4.35 9.31
N MET A 713 -4.82 -5.16 8.22
CA MET A 713 -5.74 -5.26 7.04
C MET A 713 -6.36 -4.04 6.29
N ARG A 714 -6.24 -4.04 4.93
CA ARG A 714 -7.42 -4.18 4.01
C ARG A 714 -7.10 -4.55 2.54
N THR A 715 -7.79 -5.60 2.06
CA THR A 715 -8.35 -5.86 0.70
C THR A 715 -7.72 -5.27 -0.58
N GLY A 716 -7.33 -6.15 -1.51
CA GLY A 716 -7.24 -5.89 -2.95
C GLY A 716 -7.34 -7.20 -3.76
N THR A 717 -8.13 -7.25 -4.83
CA THR A 717 -8.41 -8.48 -5.60
C THR A 717 -7.43 -8.68 -6.75
N GLU A 718 -6.68 -9.79 -6.77
CA GLU A 718 -5.86 -10.20 -7.92
C GLU A 718 -6.52 -11.33 -8.72
N ILE A 719 -6.35 -11.29 -10.05
CA ILE A 719 -6.70 -12.38 -10.97
C ILE A 719 -5.48 -13.28 -11.09
N GLU A 720 -5.49 -14.47 -10.46
CA GLU A 720 -4.33 -15.37 -10.40
C GLU A 720 -3.90 -15.85 -11.81
N PRO A 721 -2.70 -15.47 -12.31
CA PRO A 721 -2.20 -16.00 -13.57
C PRO A 721 -1.67 -17.42 -13.34
N SER A 722 -2.14 -18.37 -14.15
CA SER A 722 -1.79 -19.80 -14.02
C SER A 722 -0.31 -20.04 -13.70
N LYS A 723 -0.06 -20.79 -12.62
CA LYS A 723 1.28 -21.10 -12.08
C LYS A 723 2.27 -21.61 -13.15
N LYS A 724 1.77 -22.29 -14.19
CA LYS A 724 2.56 -22.73 -15.37
C LYS A 724 3.09 -21.56 -16.21
N LEU A 725 2.27 -20.53 -16.46
CA LEU A 725 2.68 -19.32 -17.17
C LEU A 725 3.72 -18.52 -16.38
N LEU A 726 3.61 -18.50 -15.04
CA LEU A 726 4.60 -17.85 -14.17
C LEU A 726 5.95 -18.58 -14.25
N VAL A 727 5.96 -19.91 -14.17
CA VAL A 727 7.18 -20.73 -14.34
C VAL A 727 7.79 -20.58 -15.74
N ASP A 728 6.99 -20.62 -16.81
CA ASP A 728 7.47 -20.38 -18.18
C ASP A 728 8.06 -18.96 -18.34
N LYS A 729 7.46 -17.94 -17.69
CA LYS A 729 7.97 -16.57 -17.70
C LYS A 729 9.28 -16.45 -16.92
N ILE A 730 9.41 -17.11 -15.76
CA ILE A 730 10.68 -17.20 -15.00
C ILE A 730 11.75 -17.90 -15.83
N CYS A 731 11.45 -19.04 -16.46
CA CYS A 731 12.41 -19.78 -17.30
C CYS A 731 12.86 -18.97 -18.54
N ARG A 732 11.96 -18.20 -19.15
CA ARG A 732 12.33 -17.25 -20.23
C ARG A 732 13.20 -16.11 -19.70
N LEU A 733 12.83 -15.51 -18.57
CA LEU A 733 13.61 -14.43 -17.95
C LEU A 733 15.01 -14.89 -17.56
N GLN A 734 15.17 -16.09 -16.99
CA GLN A 734 16.47 -16.68 -16.68
C GLN A 734 17.30 -16.94 -17.94
N LYS A 735 16.71 -17.47 -19.02
CA LYS A 735 17.43 -17.65 -20.30
C LYS A 735 17.81 -16.32 -20.96
N ILE A 736 17.00 -15.27 -20.81
CA ILE A 736 17.33 -13.92 -21.27
C ILE A 736 18.43 -13.31 -20.39
N HIS A 737 18.40 -13.54 -19.07
CA HIS A 737 19.41 -13.06 -18.13
C HIS A 737 20.77 -13.73 -18.37
N ALA A 738 20.81 -15.06 -18.58
CA ALA A 738 22.04 -15.78 -18.93
C ALA A 738 22.67 -15.21 -20.20
N LYS A 739 21.89 -15.05 -21.29
CA LYS A 739 22.38 -14.44 -22.54
C LYS A 739 22.82 -12.98 -22.41
N LYS A 740 22.21 -12.22 -21.49
CA LYS A 740 22.68 -10.88 -21.15
C LYS A 740 23.99 -10.90 -20.37
N ASN A 741 24.19 -11.88 -19.49
CA ASN A 741 25.43 -12.05 -18.72
C ASN A 741 26.59 -12.49 -19.63
N GLU A 742 26.38 -13.50 -20.48
CA GLU A 742 27.32 -13.92 -21.54
C GLU A 742 27.73 -12.72 -22.43
N LYS A 743 26.76 -11.84 -22.77
CA LYS A 743 27.04 -10.64 -23.57
C LYS A 743 27.75 -9.53 -22.78
N LEU A 744 27.52 -9.42 -21.47
CA LEU A 744 28.26 -8.50 -20.59
C LEU A 744 29.71 -8.96 -20.44
N GLU A 745 29.97 -10.22 -20.12
CA GLU A 745 31.32 -10.80 -20.01
C GLU A 745 32.10 -10.63 -21.33
N PHE A 746 31.48 -10.92 -22.48
CA PHE A 746 32.07 -10.63 -23.79
C PHE A 746 32.38 -9.13 -24.02
N MET A 747 31.52 -8.24 -23.54
CA MET A 747 31.74 -6.80 -23.68
C MET A 747 32.83 -6.28 -22.72
N GLU A 748 32.92 -6.82 -21.50
CA GLU A 748 33.99 -6.50 -20.55
C GLU A 748 35.36 -6.99 -21.07
N GLU A 749 35.44 -8.21 -21.60
CA GLU A 749 36.66 -8.75 -22.23
C GLU A 749 37.09 -7.91 -23.45
N HIS A 750 36.14 -7.52 -24.30
CA HIS A 750 36.41 -6.63 -25.44
C HIS A 750 36.81 -5.21 -25.02
N ILE A 751 36.20 -4.65 -23.96
CA ILE A 751 36.59 -3.34 -23.40
C ILE A 751 38.02 -3.40 -22.84
N ASN A 752 38.38 -4.46 -22.12
CA ASN A 752 39.73 -4.65 -21.59
C ASN A 752 40.76 -4.72 -22.72
N ALA A 753 40.50 -5.51 -23.77
CA ALA A 753 41.36 -5.58 -24.95
C ALA A 753 41.51 -4.21 -25.66
N LEU A 754 40.41 -3.44 -25.76
CA LEU A 754 40.44 -2.10 -26.34
C LEU A 754 41.22 -1.10 -25.47
N VAL A 755 41.14 -1.21 -24.15
CA VAL A 755 41.92 -0.41 -23.18
C VAL A 755 43.41 -0.73 -23.30
N ASP A 756 43.81 -1.99 -23.39
CA ASP A 756 45.20 -2.39 -23.60
C ASP A 756 45.75 -1.89 -24.94
N GLU A 757 44.94 -1.96 -26.02
CA GLU A 757 45.36 -1.44 -27.31
C GLU A 757 45.48 0.09 -27.31
N ILE A 758 44.58 0.80 -26.61
CA ILE A 758 44.67 2.25 -26.38
C ILE A 758 45.94 2.58 -25.58
N GLN A 759 46.23 1.89 -24.47
CA GLN A 759 47.46 2.10 -23.70
C GLN A 759 48.72 1.87 -24.53
N LYS A 760 48.72 0.82 -25.37
CA LYS A 760 49.81 0.49 -26.29
C LYS A 760 49.99 1.57 -27.37
N LYS A 761 48.89 2.04 -27.99
CA LYS A 761 48.89 3.15 -28.96
C LYS A 761 49.35 4.46 -28.32
N THR A 762 48.88 4.78 -27.11
CA THR A 762 49.33 5.94 -26.31
C THR A 762 50.82 5.88 -26.01
N ARG A 763 51.35 4.72 -25.61
CA ARG A 763 52.79 4.53 -25.34
C ARG A 763 53.64 4.71 -26.59
N ILE A 764 53.15 4.27 -27.75
CA ILE A 764 53.78 4.50 -29.05
C ILE A 764 53.75 5.98 -29.43
N ILE A 765 52.60 6.67 -29.27
CA ILE A 765 52.48 8.10 -29.52
C ILE A 765 53.44 8.89 -28.63
N GLN A 766 53.46 8.62 -27.32
CA GLN A 766 54.40 9.22 -26.37
C GLN A 766 55.86 9.00 -26.78
N TYR A 767 56.21 7.80 -27.25
CA TYR A 767 57.56 7.50 -27.75
C TYR A 767 57.94 8.31 -28.99
N TYR A 768 57.02 8.56 -29.92
CA TYR A 768 57.28 9.44 -31.07
C TYR A 768 57.28 10.92 -30.69
N THR A 769 56.34 11.40 -29.87
CA THR A 769 56.28 12.80 -29.38
C THR A 769 57.49 13.18 -28.51
N LEU A 770 58.12 12.22 -27.82
CA LEU A 770 59.37 12.43 -27.07
C LEU A 770 60.64 12.26 -27.94
N ARG A 771 60.50 11.89 -29.21
CA ARG A 771 61.62 11.62 -30.14
C ARG A 771 61.69 12.60 -31.31
N GLU A 772 60.56 13.15 -31.75
CA GLU A 772 60.50 14.15 -32.82
C GLU A 772 60.27 15.54 -32.22
N GLU A 773 61.21 16.46 -32.47
CA GLU A 773 61.06 17.85 -32.08
C GLU A 773 59.94 18.53 -32.89
N SER A 774 59.27 19.51 -32.29
CA SER A 774 58.08 20.19 -32.84
C SER A 774 58.42 21.08 -34.03
N GLY A 775 58.60 20.45 -35.19
CA GLY A 775 58.95 21.08 -36.47
C GLY A 775 59.33 20.09 -37.59
N ALA A 776 59.54 18.80 -37.27
CA ALA A 776 59.98 17.81 -38.26
C ALA A 776 58.94 17.43 -39.33
N LEU A 777 57.65 17.64 -39.07
CA LEU A 777 56.56 17.32 -40.00
C LEU A 777 56.16 18.54 -40.82
N ALA A 778 56.30 18.44 -42.15
CA ALA A 778 55.84 19.48 -43.07
C ALA A 778 54.30 19.66 -42.97
N PRO A 779 53.78 20.90 -42.88
CA PRO A 779 52.33 21.12 -42.88
C PRO A 779 51.67 20.61 -44.18
N PRO A 780 50.42 20.09 -44.16
CA PRO A 780 49.74 19.64 -45.38
C PRO A 780 49.62 20.69 -46.50
N MET A 781 49.61 21.98 -46.13
CA MET A 781 49.68 23.10 -47.08
C MET A 781 51.05 23.24 -47.77
N SER A 782 52.13 22.79 -47.14
CA SER A 782 53.47 22.73 -47.75
C SER A 782 53.50 21.70 -48.88
N ASP A 783 52.99 20.49 -48.65
CA ASP A 783 52.91 19.45 -49.69
C ASP A 783 51.94 19.83 -50.81
N LEU A 784 50.78 20.46 -50.49
CA LEU A 784 49.87 20.98 -51.51
C LEU A 784 50.52 22.07 -52.37
N ASN A 785 51.31 22.97 -51.76
CA ASN A 785 52.06 23.99 -52.51
C ASN A 785 53.21 23.39 -53.30
N LYS A 786 53.94 22.40 -52.77
CA LYS A 786 54.99 21.66 -53.47
C LYS A 786 54.44 20.96 -54.72
N ALA A 787 53.28 20.31 -54.61
CA ALA A 787 52.56 19.70 -55.73
C ALA A 787 52.05 20.74 -56.76
N ARG A 788 51.68 21.95 -56.32
CA ARG A 788 51.32 23.07 -57.22
C ARG A 788 52.53 23.65 -57.95
N LEU A 789 53.65 23.90 -57.26
CA LEU A 789 54.89 24.39 -57.88
C LEU A 789 55.45 23.37 -58.88
N SER A 790 55.45 22.07 -58.53
CA SER A 790 55.85 20.98 -59.43
C SER A 790 54.98 20.84 -60.68
N ARG A 791 53.80 21.48 -60.73
CA ARG A 791 52.90 21.52 -61.91
C ARG A 791 53.11 22.73 -62.81
N HIS A 792 53.87 23.75 -62.40
CA HIS A 792 53.94 25.02 -63.13
C HIS A 792 55.03 25.07 -64.22
N GLY A 793 55.88 24.05 -64.29
CA GLY A 793 56.95 23.92 -65.29
C GLY A 793 58.23 24.72 -64.98
N GLY A 794 59.24 24.51 -65.82
CA GLY A 794 60.52 25.23 -65.78
C GLY A 794 61.43 24.92 -64.58
N ILE A 795 62.46 25.75 -64.45
CA ILE A 795 63.52 25.71 -63.43
C ILE A 795 62.96 25.52 -62.01
N MET A 796 61.97 26.31 -61.59
CA MET A 796 61.41 26.21 -60.23
C MET A 796 60.65 24.90 -59.99
N ALA A 797 59.90 24.38 -60.98
CA ALA A 797 59.27 23.07 -60.84
C ALA A 797 60.30 21.95 -60.69
N SER A 798 61.45 22.08 -61.37
CA SER A 798 62.57 21.11 -61.31
C SER A 798 63.33 21.10 -59.98
N LEU A 799 63.22 22.14 -59.15
CA LEU A 799 63.80 22.18 -57.79
C LEU A 799 62.93 21.48 -56.73
N TYR A 800 61.60 21.47 -56.92
CA TYR A 800 60.65 20.86 -55.98
C TYR A 800 60.17 19.45 -56.42
N SER A 801 60.41 19.09 -57.68
CA SER A 801 60.24 17.76 -58.27
C SER A 801 61.45 16.86 -57.99
N SER A 802 61.24 15.54 -57.86
CA SER A 802 62.32 14.54 -57.78
C SER A 802 62.92 14.16 -59.15
N LYS A 803 62.53 14.88 -60.21
CA LYS A 803 63.05 14.73 -61.59
C LYS A 803 63.24 16.13 -62.19
N PRO A 804 64.35 16.41 -62.91
CA PRO A 804 64.46 17.61 -63.71
C PRO A 804 63.40 17.58 -64.81
N LEU A 805 62.58 18.63 -64.87
CA LEU A 805 61.51 18.84 -65.87
C LEU A 805 61.91 19.88 -66.92
N ASP A 806 63.10 20.46 -66.78
CA ASP A 806 63.67 21.53 -67.58
C ASP A 806 65.11 21.15 -67.94
N SER A 807 65.52 21.39 -69.19
CA SER A 807 66.85 21.02 -69.68
C SER A 807 67.93 22.02 -69.28
N ASP A 808 67.56 23.25 -68.92
CA ASP A 808 68.50 24.27 -68.43
C ASP A 808 68.79 24.11 -66.92
N MET A 809 68.11 23.17 -66.24
CA MET A 809 68.37 22.83 -64.84
C MET A 809 69.66 22.03 -64.68
N THR A 810 70.79 22.75 -64.62
CA THR A 810 72.10 22.17 -64.28
C THR A 810 72.30 22.04 -62.76
N MET A 811 73.16 21.11 -62.35
CA MET A 811 73.51 20.91 -60.93
C MET A 811 74.12 22.17 -60.29
N GLU A 812 74.94 22.93 -61.01
CA GLU A 812 75.52 24.17 -60.48
C GLU A 812 74.44 25.24 -60.26
N LEU A 813 73.46 25.35 -61.16
CA LEU A 813 72.33 26.26 -61.01
C LEU A 813 71.43 25.84 -59.82
N SER A 814 71.16 24.55 -59.65
CA SER A 814 70.36 24.06 -58.52
C SER A 814 71.06 24.28 -57.17
N LEU A 815 72.38 24.12 -57.11
CA LEU A 815 73.21 24.44 -55.93
C LEU A 815 73.27 25.95 -55.66
N GLN A 816 73.36 26.79 -56.70
CA GLN A 816 73.35 28.25 -56.54
C GLN A 816 71.97 28.74 -56.05
N ILE A 817 70.88 28.18 -56.56
CA ILE A 817 69.52 28.53 -56.12
C ILE A 817 69.30 28.05 -54.67
N ASN A 818 69.74 26.84 -54.30
CA ASN A 818 69.68 26.39 -52.90
C ASN A 818 70.47 27.31 -51.96
N LYS A 819 71.70 27.72 -52.30
CA LYS A 819 72.49 28.68 -51.50
C LYS A 819 71.77 30.02 -51.32
N LYS A 820 71.10 30.53 -52.36
CA LYS A 820 70.30 31.77 -52.28
C LYS A 820 69.03 31.59 -51.44
N LEU A 821 68.31 30.47 -51.60
CA LEU A 821 67.13 30.16 -50.79
C LEU A 821 67.49 29.95 -49.32
N GLN A 822 68.61 29.30 -49.02
CA GLN A 822 69.15 29.15 -47.67
C GLN A 822 69.45 30.51 -47.03
N ALA A 823 70.18 31.40 -47.71
CA ALA A 823 70.48 32.73 -47.18
C ALA A 823 69.21 33.57 -46.92
N VAL A 824 68.20 33.47 -47.79
CA VAL A 824 66.89 34.12 -47.58
C VAL A 824 66.12 33.48 -46.42
N LEU A 825 66.20 32.16 -46.25
CA LEU A 825 65.59 31.45 -45.12
C LEU A 825 66.25 31.85 -43.80
N GLU A 826 67.59 31.94 -43.76
CA GLU A 826 68.38 32.35 -42.61
C GLU A 826 68.06 33.79 -42.18
N ASP A 827 68.01 34.75 -43.13
CA ASP A 827 67.57 36.13 -42.85
C ASP A 827 66.11 36.18 -42.37
N THR A 828 65.21 35.41 -43.01
CA THR A 828 63.79 35.34 -42.61
C THR A 828 63.61 34.75 -41.22
N ILE A 829 64.36 33.71 -40.86
CA ILE A 829 64.33 33.09 -39.53
C ILE A 829 64.89 34.05 -38.49
N LEU A 830 66.05 34.67 -38.73
CA LEU A 830 66.64 35.67 -37.84
C LEU A 830 65.65 36.83 -37.59
N LYS A 831 65.02 37.34 -38.65
CA LYS A 831 64.03 38.41 -38.58
C LYS A 831 62.74 38.00 -37.85
N ASN A 832 62.31 36.75 -38.00
CA ASN A 832 61.17 36.21 -37.24
C ASN A 832 61.50 35.99 -35.76
N ILE A 833 62.73 35.59 -35.41
CA ILE A 833 63.20 35.51 -34.02
C ILE A 833 63.16 36.91 -33.40
N THR A 834 63.76 37.90 -34.06
CA THR A 834 63.75 39.30 -33.60
C THR A 834 62.33 39.88 -33.53
N LEU A 835 61.45 39.57 -34.48
CA LEU A 835 60.04 39.95 -34.39
C LEU A 835 59.33 39.29 -33.20
N LYS A 836 59.64 38.03 -32.87
CA LYS A 836 59.10 37.36 -31.68
C LYS A 836 59.60 38.01 -30.40
N GLU A 837 60.90 38.27 -30.28
CA GLU A 837 61.51 38.96 -29.12
C GLU A 837 60.86 40.34 -28.88
N ASN A 838 60.60 41.11 -29.95
CA ASN A 838 59.87 42.38 -29.86
C ASN A 838 58.39 42.19 -29.45
N LEU A 839 57.73 41.12 -29.92
CA LEU A 839 56.32 40.84 -29.60
C LEU A 839 56.16 40.33 -28.17
N ASP A 840 57.06 39.48 -27.69
CA ASP A 840 57.16 39.03 -26.30
C ASP A 840 57.42 40.25 -25.38
N THR A 841 58.37 41.13 -25.74
CA THR A 841 58.64 42.40 -25.00
C THR A 841 57.42 43.34 -24.97
N LEU A 842 56.65 43.43 -26.06
CA LEU A 842 55.38 44.15 -26.10
C LEU A 842 54.30 43.48 -25.23
N GLY A 843 54.30 42.15 -25.13
CA GLY A 843 53.43 41.39 -24.25
C GLY A 843 53.71 41.67 -22.76
N ASP A 844 54.98 41.74 -22.38
CA ASP A 844 55.41 42.12 -21.03
C ASP A 844 55.05 43.58 -20.70
N GLU A 845 55.27 44.51 -21.63
CA GLU A 845 54.89 45.93 -21.47
C GLU A 845 53.37 46.09 -21.33
N ILE A 846 52.58 45.41 -22.17
CA ILE A 846 51.11 45.38 -22.07
C ILE A 846 50.66 44.77 -20.73
N SER A 847 51.34 43.72 -20.26
CA SER A 847 51.04 43.08 -18.98
C SER A 847 51.32 44.04 -17.82
N ARG A 848 52.49 44.70 -17.80
CA ARG A 848 52.83 45.70 -16.77
C ARG A 848 51.84 46.88 -16.79
N LEU A 849 51.49 47.41 -17.96
CA LEU A 849 50.51 48.49 -18.09
C LEU A 849 49.11 48.07 -17.63
N ASN A 850 48.72 46.80 -17.81
CA ASN A 850 47.44 46.28 -17.32
C ASN A 850 47.45 46.01 -15.80
N GLU A 851 48.59 45.61 -15.24
CA GLU A 851 48.82 45.56 -13.80
C GLU A 851 48.81 46.96 -13.16
N GLU A 852 49.47 47.95 -13.77
CA GLU A 852 49.41 49.36 -13.36
C GLU A 852 47.96 49.90 -13.44
N LEU A 853 47.23 49.60 -14.52
CA LEU A 853 45.84 50.00 -14.69
C LEU A 853 44.90 49.34 -13.67
N THR A 854 45.10 48.07 -13.33
CA THR A 854 44.30 47.38 -12.32
C THR A 854 44.68 47.79 -10.89
N ALA A 855 45.95 48.10 -10.62
CA ALA A 855 46.39 48.72 -9.38
C ALA A 855 45.80 50.13 -9.22
N TYR A 856 45.75 50.93 -10.28
CA TYR A 856 45.10 52.25 -10.29
C TYR A 856 43.59 52.12 -10.04
N LYS A 857 42.91 51.17 -10.70
CA LYS A 857 41.49 50.85 -10.45
C LYS A 857 41.20 50.34 -9.03
N ARG A 858 42.17 49.76 -8.33
CA ARG A 858 42.06 49.34 -6.91
C ARG A 858 42.37 50.47 -5.91
N ARG A 859 42.89 51.62 -6.37
CA ARG A 859 43.22 52.80 -5.54
C ARG A 859 42.16 53.91 -5.65
N ARG A 860 41.02 53.64 -6.29
CA ARG A 860 39.94 54.58 -6.58
C ARG A 860 38.59 53.97 -6.23
#